data_AF-G0P1F8-F1
#
_entry.id   AF-G0P1F8-F1
#
_cell.length_a   1.000
_cell.length_b   1.000
_cell.length_c   1.000
_cell.angle_alpha   90.00
_cell.angle_beta   90.00
_cell.angle_gamma   90.00
#
_symmetry.space_group_name_H-M   'P 1'
#
loop_
_entity.id
_entity.type
_entity.pdbx_description
1 polymer ?
#
loop_
_entity_poly.entity_id
_entity_poly.type
_entity_poly.pdbx_seq_one_letter_code
_entity_poly.pdbx_strand_id
1 'polypeptide(L)'
;MLFGWGSSPRRILLHQFRRIGTALQWPLKETKISESTKLLEKHWSETLIKEFENGKMKPSRLASKKYILSMFPYPSGRLHIGHMRVYTISDATARYYRLNGYEVIHPIGWDSFGLPAENAARDKGVDPREWTVKNIETMKEQLVKTKILFDWEREISTCEPEFFRWTQWIFCKLFEHGLVKRTSAEVNWDPVDKTVLAAEQIDNEGRSWRSGAVAEKKKLSQWMIETPKYAKRLQDGLRKMSEQWGEVADIQANWIGKCDVWRFMLPIIGKDDEFIDLRIRDIFEISNAEFLILKRNHPMADKTATEFPYKLPIEVLNGVTGRKIPAIVVDDSYHPDLDHFQNSRIGSFQTDKDLAQKFSIREPKHKRVLTKNDIQEMAAFGGYGGYETSRTLTDWVVSRQRGWGTPIPMIQLENGKRVPAKELPVLGSYRGQKVDGGEFDSDTLDTFFDSAWYYLRYLDNKNPNQLASKEALQKMPVDVYVGGIEHAAVHMFFARFISYFLKDIGVIPTAEPFTDLIPQGIVRGKTYIEKSTGRYLSPDDVVQSSSQNSLTLKSDPTVEVEAVYEKMSKSKNNGVDLAAMLDSEGVDMTRLRLLESAAPRAPINWGETDLKGIKKLLDRIAAINSDVIASRETENVRINKETEEKIRETYNFFVRNVGMCLEVLHLHNTALMRLQGFTNALKKIDPVYLANSPEGQRAVKALVVMLQVFCPHVAAEMWSALCPTDSIVSAQKWPEPDPDAHVEFLLMIDGVSGGRPSVDRRVVEEMSMEELWRRAEQNEHGEILRMMKEQGMVIGNHGVSSRKGFHVTLSCSVEGDKEENRKKIGKILDRIQAEKRKMDSKKSAKRPKKERKENKN
;
A
#
# COMPACT_ATOMS: atom_id res chain seq x y z
N MET A 1 40.83 -70.73 -1.90
CA MET A 1 41.15 -69.72 -2.92
C MET A 1 39.93 -68.81 -3.10
N LEU A 2 40.23 -67.52 -3.27
CA LEU A 2 39.37 -66.34 -3.14
C LEU A 2 38.53 -66.02 -4.41
N PHE A 3 37.70 -64.97 -4.26
CA PHE A 3 36.98 -64.13 -5.23
C PHE A 3 35.53 -64.55 -5.50
N GLY A 4 34.50 -63.72 -5.33
CA GLY A 4 34.42 -62.28 -5.02
C GLY A 4 33.29 -61.66 -5.85
N TRP A 5 32.15 -61.39 -5.20
CA TRP A 5 30.94 -60.82 -5.82
C TRP A 5 31.11 -59.32 -6.07
N GLY A 6 30.91 -58.87 -7.31
CA GLY A 6 30.93 -57.46 -7.70
C GLY A 6 29.51 -56.90 -7.87
N SER A 7 29.03 -56.13 -6.90
CA SER A 7 27.83 -55.30 -6.98
C SER A 7 28.16 -53.93 -7.57
N SER A 8 27.41 -53.54 -8.59
CA SER A 8 27.47 -52.24 -9.30
C SER A 8 27.32 -51.03 -8.36
N PRO A 9 28.16 -49.98 -8.48
CA PRO A 9 27.99 -48.76 -7.69
C PRO A 9 26.98 -47.81 -8.33
N ARG A 10 25.95 -47.45 -7.55
CA ARG A 10 25.06 -46.30 -7.78
C ARG A 10 25.90 -45.04 -7.95
N ARG A 11 25.74 -44.34 -9.09
CA ARG A 11 26.27 -42.98 -9.30
C ARG A 11 25.65 -42.03 -8.29
N ILE A 12 26.42 -41.64 -7.29
CA ILE A 12 26.13 -40.49 -6.42
C ILE A 12 26.50 -39.24 -7.23
N LEU A 13 25.50 -38.43 -7.59
CA LEU A 13 25.68 -37.06 -8.08
C LEU A 13 26.21 -36.21 -6.92
N LEU A 14 27.53 -36.15 -6.76
CA LEU A 14 28.21 -35.19 -5.90
C LEU A 14 28.14 -33.81 -6.57
N HIS A 15 27.17 -32.98 -6.16
CA HIS A 15 27.29 -31.54 -6.35
C HIS A 15 28.43 -31.04 -5.47
N GLN A 16 29.61 -30.82 -6.07
CA GLN A 16 30.70 -30.07 -5.45
C GLN A 16 30.25 -28.63 -5.23
N PHE A 17 29.74 -28.32 -4.03
CA PHE A 17 29.60 -26.94 -3.58
C PHE A 17 31.02 -26.36 -3.38
N ARG A 18 31.43 -25.39 -4.21
CA ARG A 18 32.61 -24.57 -3.96
C ARG A 18 32.40 -23.88 -2.60
N ARG A 19 33.21 -24.25 -1.61
CA ARG A 19 33.20 -23.67 -0.27
C ARG A 19 33.63 -22.20 -0.36
N ILE A 20 32.77 -21.29 0.06
CA ILE A 20 33.11 -19.87 0.17
C ILE A 20 33.57 -19.66 1.61
N GLY A 21 34.84 -19.29 1.78
CA GLY A 21 35.39 -18.97 3.10
C GLY A 21 34.74 -17.72 3.69
N THR A 22 34.89 -17.53 5.00
CA THR A 22 34.51 -16.30 5.70
C THR A 22 35.42 -15.14 5.29
N ALA A 23 34.90 -13.90 5.34
CA ALA A 23 35.71 -12.71 5.09
C ALA A 23 36.62 -12.37 6.29
N LEU A 24 36.16 -12.70 7.50
CA LEU A 24 36.88 -12.51 8.74
C LEU A 24 37.45 -13.83 9.25
N GLN A 25 38.45 -13.73 10.12
CA GLN A 25 39.01 -14.87 10.83
C GLN A 25 38.22 -15.11 12.12
N TRP A 26 37.57 -16.27 12.22
CA TRP A 26 36.79 -16.68 13.39
C TRP A 26 37.55 -17.72 14.23
N PRO A 27 37.39 -17.71 15.57
CA PRO A 27 36.66 -16.75 16.40
C PRO A 27 37.22 -15.33 16.30
N LEU A 28 36.37 -14.30 16.42
CA LEU A 28 36.81 -12.91 16.28
C LEU A 28 37.63 -12.48 17.50
N LYS A 29 38.79 -11.84 17.27
CA LYS A 29 39.57 -11.20 18.35
C LYS A 29 38.90 -9.95 18.90
N GLU A 30 38.30 -9.15 18.01
CA GLU A 30 37.46 -8.00 18.36
C GLU A 30 36.08 -8.19 17.75
N THR A 31 35.03 -8.09 18.57
CA THR A 31 33.65 -8.40 18.17
C THR A 31 32.94 -7.22 17.50
N LYS A 32 33.68 -6.24 16.99
CA LYS A 32 33.16 -5.04 16.31
C LYS A 32 32.79 -5.30 14.85
N ILE A 33 31.96 -6.31 14.60
CA ILE A 33 31.53 -6.65 13.24
C ILE A 33 30.79 -5.50 12.55
N SER A 34 30.15 -4.62 13.33
CA SER A 34 29.46 -3.44 12.84
C SER A 34 30.37 -2.42 12.15
N GLU A 35 31.69 -2.47 12.39
CA GLU A 35 32.70 -1.66 11.69
C GLU A 35 33.16 -2.31 10.37
N SER A 36 32.85 -3.59 10.16
CA SER A 36 33.28 -4.38 8.99
C SER A 36 32.20 -4.56 7.92
N THR A 37 31.01 -3.96 8.06
CA THR A 37 29.85 -4.22 7.19
C THR A 37 30.17 -4.06 5.71
N LYS A 38 30.89 -3.01 5.30
CA LYS A 38 31.31 -2.79 3.91
C LYS A 38 32.22 -3.88 3.36
N LEU A 39 33.13 -4.41 4.18
CA LEU A 39 33.98 -5.55 3.80
C LEU A 39 33.12 -6.79 3.55
N LEU A 40 32.18 -7.06 4.47
CA LEU A 40 31.26 -8.20 4.36
C LEU A 40 30.34 -8.08 3.15
N GLU A 41 29.84 -6.88 2.86
CA GLU A 41 29.04 -6.60 1.68
C GLU A 41 29.79 -6.91 0.39
N LYS A 42 31.06 -6.48 0.28
CA LYS A 42 31.92 -6.78 -0.87
C LYS A 42 32.14 -8.29 -1.04
N HIS A 43 32.31 -9.02 0.06
CA HIS A 43 32.56 -10.47 0.04
C HIS A 43 31.31 -11.30 -0.28
N TRP A 44 30.16 -10.95 0.29
CA TRP A 44 28.95 -11.79 0.25
C TRP A 44 27.95 -11.43 -0.84
N SER A 45 27.97 -10.21 -1.39
CA SER A 45 26.96 -9.75 -2.34
C SER A 45 26.79 -10.69 -3.54
N GLU A 46 27.90 -11.04 -4.22
CA GLU A 46 27.86 -11.87 -5.43
C GLU A 46 27.26 -13.24 -5.13
N THR A 47 27.69 -13.86 -4.03
CA THR A 47 27.21 -15.16 -3.59
C THR A 47 25.72 -15.16 -3.28
N LEU A 48 25.25 -14.16 -2.52
CA LEU A 48 23.85 -14.06 -2.13
C LEU A 48 22.94 -13.81 -3.34
N ILE A 49 23.37 -12.96 -4.28
CA ILE A 49 22.65 -12.71 -5.53
C ILE A 49 22.62 -13.96 -6.40
N LYS A 50 23.75 -14.66 -6.54
CA LYS A 50 23.82 -15.90 -7.33
C LYS A 50 22.93 -16.99 -6.76
N GLU A 51 22.89 -17.16 -5.43
CA GLU A 51 21.98 -18.13 -4.80
C GLU A 51 20.51 -17.75 -5.03
N PHE A 52 20.18 -16.44 -4.98
CA PHE A 52 18.84 -15.96 -5.30
C PHE A 52 18.44 -16.30 -6.75
N GLU A 53 19.28 -15.98 -7.73
CA GLU A 53 18.99 -16.26 -9.15
C GLU A 53 18.87 -17.78 -9.41
N ASN A 54 19.75 -18.58 -8.83
CA ASN A 54 19.64 -20.05 -8.90
C ASN A 54 18.37 -20.57 -8.21
N GLY A 55 17.93 -19.91 -7.14
CA GLY A 55 16.75 -20.25 -6.37
C GLY A 55 15.44 -20.06 -7.15
N LYS A 56 15.37 -19.10 -8.09
CA LYS A 56 14.18 -18.84 -8.93
C LYS A 56 13.76 -20.06 -9.76
N MET A 57 14.70 -20.94 -10.10
CA MET A 57 14.42 -22.17 -10.86
C MET A 57 13.93 -23.34 -9.99
N LYS A 58 14.02 -23.23 -8.66
CA LYS A 58 13.63 -24.30 -7.74
C LYS A 58 12.11 -24.20 -7.46
N PRO A 59 11.36 -25.32 -7.47
CA PRO A 59 9.95 -25.29 -7.11
C PRO A 59 9.76 -24.83 -5.66
N SER A 60 8.67 -24.10 -5.39
CA SER A 60 8.30 -23.71 -4.03
C SER A 60 8.10 -24.95 -3.15
N ARG A 61 8.57 -24.86 -1.90
CA ARG A 61 8.41 -25.92 -0.89
C ARG A 61 6.96 -26.07 -0.43
N LEU A 62 6.14 -25.03 -0.58
CA LEU A 62 4.73 -25.00 -0.18
C LEU A 62 3.75 -25.10 -1.35
N ALA A 63 4.23 -25.12 -2.60
CA ALA A 63 3.41 -24.96 -3.80
C ALA A 63 2.45 -23.74 -3.72
N SER A 64 2.86 -22.69 -3.00
CA SER A 64 2.09 -21.47 -2.77
C SER A 64 2.95 -20.25 -3.05
N LYS A 65 2.34 -19.22 -3.63
CA LYS A 65 3.00 -17.95 -3.95
C LYS A 65 2.81 -16.90 -2.86
N LYS A 66 3.73 -15.93 -2.83
CA LYS A 66 3.59 -14.63 -2.17
C LYS A 66 4.01 -13.54 -3.13
N TYR A 67 3.06 -12.70 -3.52
CA TYR A 67 3.31 -11.55 -4.38
C TYR A 67 3.51 -10.31 -3.52
N ILE A 68 4.77 -9.92 -3.35
CA ILE A 68 5.19 -8.74 -2.58
C ILE A 68 5.52 -7.63 -3.58
N LEU A 69 4.80 -6.52 -3.52
CA LEU A 69 4.95 -5.43 -4.48
C LEU A 69 5.27 -4.14 -3.76
N SER A 70 6.34 -3.46 -4.18
CA SER A 70 6.59 -2.07 -3.83
C SER A 70 6.07 -1.16 -4.93
N MET A 71 5.58 0.02 -4.56
CA MET A 71 5.24 1.05 -5.54
C MET A 71 6.50 1.43 -6.33
N PHE A 72 6.44 1.25 -7.65
CA PHE A 72 7.55 1.58 -8.55
C PHE A 72 7.84 3.10 -8.60
N PRO A 73 9.08 3.53 -8.88
CA PRO A 73 9.43 4.94 -8.88
C PRO A 73 9.16 5.62 -10.22
N TYR A 74 8.94 6.94 -10.17
CA TYR A 74 9.06 7.81 -11.34
C TYR A 74 10.54 8.04 -11.68
N PRO A 75 10.99 7.84 -12.94
CA PRO A 75 12.36 8.08 -13.38
C PRO A 75 12.64 9.57 -13.61
N SER A 76 12.43 10.37 -12.57
CA SER A 76 12.58 11.83 -12.60
C SER A 76 14.00 12.30 -12.27
N GLY A 77 14.93 11.39 -11.94
CA GLY A 77 16.37 11.62 -11.85
C GLY A 77 17.07 10.61 -10.94
N ARG A 78 17.44 10.97 -9.71
CA ARG A 78 18.16 10.08 -8.78
C ARG A 78 17.29 9.61 -7.63
N LEU A 79 17.56 8.40 -7.15
CA LEU A 79 16.97 7.87 -5.93
C LEU A 79 17.51 8.57 -4.69
N HIS A 80 16.66 8.63 -3.68
CA HIS A 80 16.96 9.16 -2.36
C HIS A 80 16.53 8.15 -1.29
N ILE A 81 16.92 8.39 -0.04
CA ILE A 81 16.64 7.49 1.09
C ILE A 81 15.15 7.16 1.30
N GLY A 82 14.24 8.10 1.01
CA GLY A 82 12.80 7.79 0.99
C GLY A 82 12.42 6.59 0.12
N HIS A 83 13.02 6.44 -1.07
CA HIS A 83 12.80 5.27 -1.93
C HIS A 83 13.38 4.00 -1.29
N MET A 84 14.60 4.09 -0.76
CA MET A 84 15.27 2.96 -0.09
C MET A 84 14.45 2.43 1.08
N ARG A 85 13.71 3.29 1.81
CA ARG A 85 12.80 2.84 2.88
C ARG A 85 11.74 1.86 2.37
N VAL A 86 11.03 2.24 1.30
CA VAL A 86 9.97 1.42 0.69
C VAL A 86 10.54 0.07 0.25
N TYR A 87 11.64 0.09 -0.50
CA TYR A 87 12.25 -1.12 -1.06
C TYR A 87 12.91 -2.01 0.01
N THR A 88 13.43 -1.43 1.09
CA THR A 88 13.97 -2.22 2.21
C THR A 88 12.87 -2.95 2.96
N ILE A 89 11.71 -2.31 3.17
CA ILE A 89 10.54 -2.95 3.79
C ILE A 89 10.03 -4.10 2.91
N SER A 90 9.89 -3.88 1.60
CA SER A 90 9.43 -4.93 0.69
C SER A 90 10.42 -6.08 0.58
N ASP A 91 11.73 -5.80 0.54
CA ASP A 91 12.79 -6.81 0.50
C ASP A 91 12.86 -7.64 1.80
N ALA A 92 12.73 -7.00 2.97
CA ALA A 92 12.67 -7.71 4.25
C ALA A 92 11.46 -8.66 4.28
N THR A 93 10.30 -8.19 3.85
CA THR A 93 9.07 -8.99 3.73
C THR A 93 9.25 -10.14 2.73
N ALA A 94 9.83 -9.88 1.56
CA ALA A 94 10.10 -10.89 0.53
C ALA A 94 11.09 -11.97 1.01
N ARG A 95 12.16 -11.58 1.71
CA ARG A 95 13.11 -12.52 2.31
C ARG A 95 12.44 -13.41 3.35
N TYR A 96 11.63 -12.83 4.24
CA TYR A 96 10.88 -13.58 5.23
C TYR A 96 10.01 -14.67 4.58
N TYR A 97 9.18 -14.32 3.61
CA TYR A 97 8.32 -15.31 2.94
C TYR A 97 9.12 -16.35 2.15
N ARG A 98 10.26 -15.97 1.54
CA ARG A 98 11.13 -16.94 0.85
C ARG A 98 11.71 -17.98 1.81
N LEU A 99 12.12 -17.55 3.00
CA LEU A 99 12.62 -18.45 4.07
C LEU A 99 11.52 -19.38 4.60
N ASN A 100 10.25 -18.95 4.57
CA ASN A 100 9.08 -19.79 4.87
C ASN A 100 8.69 -20.74 3.72
N GLY A 101 9.41 -20.72 2.59
CA GLY A 101 9.25 -21.70 1.51
C GLY A 101 8.26 -21.31 0.39
N TYR A 102 7.72 -20.09 0.41
CA TYR A 102 6.84 -19.58 -0.64
C TYR A 102 7.59 -19.29 -1.96
N GLU A 103 6.91 -19.42 -3.10
CA GLU A 103 7.33 -18.78 -4.36
C GLU A 103 7.10 -17.28 -4.21
N VAL A 104 8.17 -16.50 -4.05
CA VAL A 104 8.05 -15.06 -3.88
C VAL A 104 8.22 -14.33 -5.21
N ILE A 105 7.22 -13.55 -5.59
CA ILE A 105 7.26 -12.61 -6.71
C ILE A 105 7.54 -11.23 -6.11
N HIS A 106 8.69 -10.65 -6.44
CA HIS A 106 9.13 -9.34 -5.96
C HIS A 106 9.70 -8.51 -7.12
N PRO A 107 8.83 -7.96 -7.97
CA PRO A 107 9.24 -7.27 -9.19
C PRO A 107 9.51 -5.79 -8.92
N ILE A 108 10.10 -5.13 -9.91
CA ILE A 108 10.30 -3.68 -9.95
C ILE A 108 10.21 -3.20 -11.40
N GLY A 109 10.00 -1.91 -11.61
CA GLY A 109 9.83 -1.29 -12.92
C GLY A 109 9.83 0.22 -12.80
N TRP A 110 9.29 0.92 -13.79
CA TRP A 110 9.40 2.37 -13.90
C TRP A 110 8.09 3.00 -14.35
N ASP A 111 7.61 3.99 -13.59
CA ASP A 111 6.47 4.83 -14.00
C ASP A 111 6.98 5.99 -14.85
N SER A 112 7.21 5.73 -16.14
CA SER A 112 8.10 6.49 -17.00
C SER A 112 7.40 7.49 -17.93
N PHE A 113 6.07 7.52 -17.97
CA PHE A 113 5.31 8.55 -18.67
C PHE A 113 4.99 9.79 -17.80
N GLY A 114 4.56 10.86 -18.47
CA GLY A 114 3.93 12.04 -17.89
C GLY A 114 4.82 13.22 -17.55
N LEU A 115 4.18 14.15 -16.83
CA LEU A 115 4.72 15.44 -16.49
C LEU A 115 6.12 15.39 -15.84
N PRO A 116 6.48 14.48 -14.90
CA PRO A 116 7.78 14.56 -14.21
C PRO A 116 8.96 14.45 -15.17
N ALA A 117 8.90 13.49 -16.08
CA ALA A 117 9.92 13.29 -17.09
C ALA A 117 9.91 14.43 -18.11
N GLU A 118 8.73 14.82 -18.60
CA GLU A 118 8.61 15.86 -19.64
C GLU A 118 9.09 17.24 -19.18
N ASN A 119 8.69 17.69 -17.98
CA ASN A 119 9.11 18.99 -17.47
C ASN A 119 10.63 19.02 -17.26
N ALA A 120 11.20 17.97 -16.67
CA ALA A 120 12.63 17.89 -16.43
C ALA A 120 13.44 17.83 -17.74
N ALA A 121 12.93 17.13 -18.75
CA ALA A 121 13.54 17.09 -20.08
C ALA A 121 13.47 18.47 -20.77
N ARG A 122 12.32 19.14 -20.71
CA ARG A 122 12.11 20.50 -21.24
C ARG A 122 13.04 21.53 -20.60
N ASP A 123 13.17 21.51 -19.28
CA ASP A 123 14.04 22.44 -18.53
C ASP A 123 15.53 22.26 -18.88
N LYS A 124 15.90 21.07 -19.37
CA LYS A 124 17.25 20.72 -19.82
C LYS A 124 17.44 20.79 -21.34
N GLY A 125 16.38 21.07 -22.10
CA GLY A 125 16.42 21.11 -23.57
C GLY A 125 16.75 19.77 -24.23
N VAL A 126 16.34 18.66 -23.61
CA VAL A 126 16.58 17.29 -24.12
C VAL A 126 15.27 16.59 -24.47
N ASP A 127 15.33 15.56 -25.30
CA ASP A 127 14.17 14.74 -25.62
C ASP A 127 13.65 13.99 -24.37
N PRO A 128 12.33 13.97 -24.10
CA PRO A 128 11.77 13.28 -22.94
C PRO A 128 12.06 11.77 -22.90
N ARG A 129 12.15 11.09 -24.05
CA ARG A 129 12.50 9.67 -24.10
C ARG A 129 13.95 9.47 -23.69
N GLU A 130 14.87 10.23 -24.29
CA GLU A 130 16.29 10.16 -23.95
C GLU A 130 16.54 10.45 -22.46
N TRP A 131 15.89 11.48 -21.92
CA TRP A 131 15.95 11.81 -20.49
C TRP A 131 15.44 10.68 -19.61
N THR A 132 14.31 10.09 -19.98
CA THR A 132 13.65 9.01 -19.22
C THR A 132 14.49 7.75 -19.21
N VAL A 133 14.98 7.30 -20.37
CA VAL A 133 15.82 6.10 -20.50
C VAL A 133 17.10 6.28 -19.68
N LYS A 134 17.77 7.43 -19.79
CA LYS A 134 18.98 7.73 -19.02
C LYS A 134 18.74 7.72 -17.49
N ASN A 135 17.60 8.24 -17.04
CA ASN A 135 17.23 8.20 -15.63
C ASN A 135 16.90 6.79 -15.16
N ILE A 136 16.21 5.98 -15.99
CA ILE A 136 15.97 4.56 -15.71
C ILE A 136 17.29 3.83 -15.52
N GLU A 137 18.25 3.99 -16.45
CA GLU A 137 19.59 3.38 -16.34
C GLU A 137 20.28 3.79 -15.03
N THR A 138 20.32 5.10 -14.74
CA THR A 138 20.94 5.64 -13.53
C THR A 138 20.28 5.08 -12.25
N MET A 139 18.95 5.08 -12.19
CA MET A 139 18.23 4.62 -11.02
C MET A 139 18.31 3.09 -10.88
N LYS A 140 18.36 2.36 -11.98
CA LYS A 140 18.59 0.91 -11.99
C LYS A 140 19.95 0.58 -11.40
N GLU A 141 21.00 1.27 -11.82
CA GLU A 141 22.34 1.13 -11.21
C GLU A 141 22.31 1.40 -9.71
N GLN A 142 21.62 2.45 -9.28
CA GLN A 142 21.43 2.77 -7.86
C GLN A 142 20.68 1.65 -7.12
N LEU A 143 19.60 1.09 -7.68
CA LEU A 143 18.89 -0.05 -7.10
C LEU A 143 19.76 -1.30 -7.03
N VAL A 144 20.56 -1.59 -8.06
CA VAL A 144 21.51 -2.72 -8.05
C VAL A 144 22.57 -2.55 -6.95
N LYS A 145 22.99 -1.31 -6.65
CA LYS A 145 23.89 -1.03 -5.51
C LYS A 145 23.26 -1.32 -4.16
N THR A 146 21.93 -1.25 -4.01
CA THR A 146 21.25 -1.57 -2.75
C THR A 146 21.30 -3.05 -2.37
N LYS A 147 21.65 -3.94 -3.31
CA LYS A 147 21.65 -5.41 -3.15
C LYS A 147 20.29 -5.99 -2.72
N ILE A 148 19.21 -5.24 -2.93
CA ILE A 148 17.83 -5.73 -2.81
C ILE A 148 17.58 -6.76 -3.93
N LEU A 149 16.87 -7.83 -3.58
CA LEU A 149 16.61 -8.94 -4.49
C LEU A 149 15.29 -8.71 -5.22
N PHE A 150 15.36 -8.10 -6.40
CA PHE A 150 14.24 -7.94 -7.31
C PHE A 150 14.27 -8.98 -8.45
N ASP A 151 13.07 -9.29 -8.96
CA ASP A 151 12.86 -10.10 -10.16
C ASP A 151 13.08 -9.24 -11.42
N TRP A 152 14.33 -8.90 -11.71
CA TRP A 152 14.69 -8.03 -12.86
C TRP A 152 14.22 -8.57 -14.22
N GLU A 153 13.98 -9.88 -14.35
CA GLU A 153 13.38 -10.45 -15.57
C GLU A 153 11.94 -10.00 -15.82
N ARG A 154 11.28 -9.47 -14.78
CA ARG A 154 9.92 -8.91 -14.81
C ARG A 154 9.91 -7.40 -14.98
N GLU A 155 11.06 -6.76 -15.19
CA GLU A 155 11.15 -5.30 -15.35
C GLU A 155 10.20 -4.78 -16.44
N ILE A 156 9.55 -3.66 -16.15
CA ILE A 156 8.67 -2.93 -17.08
C ILE A 156 8.99 -1.43 -17.03
N SER A 157 8.68 -0.73 -18.11
CA SER A 157 8.69 0.73 -18.19
C SER A 157 7.40 1.15 -18.88
N THR A 158 6.61 2.04 -18.26
CA THR A 158 5.29 2.41 -18.78
C THR A 158 5.34 3.14 -20.12
N CYS A 159 6.46 3.81 -20.44
CA CYS A 159 6.69 4.49 -21.70
C CYS A 159 7.06 3.58 -22.89
N GLU A 160 7.18 2.27 -22.68
CA GLU A 160 7.52 1.34 -23.76
C GLU A 160 6.26 0.84 -24.51
N PRO A 161 6.29 0.76 -25.86
CA PRO A 161 5.15 0.31 -26.67
C PRO A 161 4.59 -1.06 -26.25
N GLU A 162 5.45 -1.98 -25.81
CA GLU A 162 5.07 -3.31 -25.33
C GLU A 162 4.24 -3.26 -24.04
N PHE A 163 4.35 -2.18 -23.26
CA PHE A 163 3.53 -1.90 -22.10
C PHE A 163 2.26 -1.13 -22.48
N PHE A 164 2.41 0.09 -23.02
CA PHE A 164 1.27 1.00 -23.15
C PHE A 164 0.25 0.58 -24.23
N ARG A 165 0.61 -0.35 -25.14
CA ARG A 165 -0.38 -1.03 -25.99
C ARG A 165 -1.54 -1.62 -25.18
N TRP A 166 -1.24 -2.10 -23.97
CA TRP A 166 -2.23 -2.69 -23.08
C TRP A 166 -2.99 -1.65 -22.29
N THR A 167 -2.38 -0.50 -21.95
CA THR A 167 -3.11 0.68 -21.48
C THR A 167 -4.15 1.11 -22.53
N GLN A 168 -3.74 1.22 -23.80
CA GLN A 168 -4.63 1.54 -24.92
C GLN A 168 -5.73 0.49 -25.08
N TRP A 169 -5.40 -0.80 -24.95
CA TRP A 169 -6.38 -1.87 -24.98
C TRP A 169 -7.41 -1.76 -23.85
N ILE A 170 -7.00 -1.46 -22.62
CA ILE A 170 -7.92 -1.24 -21.49
C ILE A 170 -8.83 -0.04 -21.78
N PHE A 171 -8.28 1.06 -22.30
CA PHE A 171 -9.08 2.22 -22.71
C PHE A 171 -10.14 1.85 -23.75
N CYS A 172 -9.76 1.12 -24.80
CA CYS A 172 -10.70 0.63 -25.81
C CYS A 172 -11.78 -0.28 -25.20
N LYS A 173 -11.43 -1.16 -24.26
CA LYS A 173 -12.39 -2.02 -23.57
C LYS A 173 -13.38 -1.22 -22.72
N LEU A 174 -12.91 -0.20 -22.00
CA LEU A 174 -13.80 0.70 -21.26
C LEU A 174 -14.74 1.44 -22.22
N PHE A 175 -14.24 1.89 -23.38
CA PHE A 175 -15.05 2.55 -24.41
C PHE A 175 -16.12 1.62 -25.00
N GLU A 176 -15.75 0.39 -25.37
CA GLU A 176 -16.67 -0.64 -25.85
C GLU A 176 -17.78 -0.97 -24.84
N HIS A 177 -17.50 -0.86 -23.54
CA HIS A 177 -18.47 -1.08 -22.46
C HIS A 177 -19.19 0.20 -22.01
N GLY A 178 -19.07 1.30 -22.77
CA GLY A 178 -19.78 2.56 -22.53
C GLY A 178 -19.32 3.34 -21.29
N LEU A 179 -18.15 3.01 -20.72
CA LEU A 179 -17.59 3.67 -19.55
C LEU A 179 -16.72 4.87 -19.90
N VAL A 180 -16.33 5.02 -21.17
CA VAL A 180 -15.56 6.16 -21.66
C VAL A 180 -16.47 7.05 -22.49
N LYS A 181 -16.50 8.34 -22.17
CA LYS A 181 -17.22 9.36 -22.94
C LYS A 181 -16.29 10.54 -23.18
N ARG A 182 -16.52 11.28 -24.27
CA ARG A 182 -15.91 12.59 -24.46
C ARG A 182 -16.98 13.63 -24.18
N THR A 183 -16.69 14.53 -23.25
CA THR A 183 -17.69 15.48 -22.74
C THR A 183 -17.05 16.85 -22.60
N SER A 184 -17.80 17.89 -22.93
CA SER A 184 -17.38 19.26 -22.63
C SER A 184 -17.62 19.53 -21.15
N ALA A 185 -16.54 19.76 -20.41
CA ALA A 185 -16.63 20.08 -19.00
C ALA A 185 -15.72 21.24 -18.65
N GLU A 186 -16.09 21.92 -17.57
CA GLU A 186 -15.19 22.82 -16.90
C GLU A 186 -14.12 21.98 -16.19
N VAL A 187 -12.90 22.08 -16.68
CA VAL A 187 -11.76 21.37 -16.14
C VAL A 187 -10.81 22.34 -15.48
N ASN A 188 -10.02 21.81 -14.56
CA ASN A 188 -8.97 22.57 -13.94
C ASN A 188 -7.78 22.64 -14.90
N TRP A 189 -7.30 23.84 -15.16
CA TRP A 189 -6.21 24.12 -16.08
C TRP A 189 -5.02 24.68 -15.31
N ASP A 190 -3.86 24.05 -15.45
CA ASP A 190 -2.61 24.60 -14.96
C ASP A 190 -2.07 25.60 -15.99
N PRO A 191 -2.02 26.92 -15.70
CA PRO A 191 -1.53 27.90 -16.65
C PRO A 191 -0.01 27.82 -16.88
N VAL A 192 0.74 27.24 -15.94
CA VAL A 192 2.19 27.06 -16.01
C VAL A 192 2.53 25.80 -16.80
N ASP A 193 1.93 24.67 -16.43
CA ASP A 193 2.15 23.39 -17.11
C ASP A 193 1.33 23.26 -18.41
N LYS A 194 0.41 24.19 -18.68
CA LYS A 194 -0.45 24.25 -19.87
C LYS A 194 -1.16 22.92 -20.14
N THR A 195 -1.77 22.36 -19.11
CA THR A 195 -2.47 21.07 -19.17
C THR A 195 -3.68 21.06 -18.27
N VAL A 196 -4.64 20.21 -18.62
CA VAL A 196 -5.70 19.82 -17.70
C VAL A 196 -5.13 19.04 -16.52
N LEU A 197 -5.64 19.35 -15.33
CA LEU A 197 -5.44 18.64 -14.08
C LEU A 197 -6.73 17.93 -13.69
N ALA A 198 -6.61 16.68 -13.26
CA ALA A 198 -7.71 16.00 -12.58
C ALA A 198 -7.97 16.66 -11.21
N ALA A 199 -9.15 16.47 -10.61
CA ALA A 199 -9.47 17.05 -9.30
C ALA A 199 -8.47 16.59 -8.23
N GLU A 200 -7.96 15.37 -8.39
CA GLU A 200 -6.94 14.70 -7.59
C GLU A 200 -5.57 15.39 -7.62
N GLN A 201 -5.32 16.23 -8.61
CA GLN A 201 -4.04 16.91 -8.85
C GLN A 201 -4.05 18.36 -8.33
N ILE A 202 -5.06 18.70 -7.52
CA ILE A 202 -5.24 20.03 -6.96
C ILE A 202 -5.33 19.92 -5.45
N ASP A 203 -4.56 20.75 -4.77
CA ASP A 203 -4.58 20.78 -3.31
C ASP A 203 -5.81 21.53 -2.78
N ASN A 204 -5.92 21.57 -1.45
CA ASN A 204 -7.05 22.21 -0.77
C ASN A 204 -7.11 23.73 -0.99
N GLU A 205 -6.04 24.35 -1.49
CA GLU A 205 -5.97 25.78 -1.82
C GLU A 205 -6.30 26.06 -3.29
N GLY A 206 -6.66 25.02 -4.06
CA GLY A 206 -6.97 25.16 -5.48
C GLY A 206 -5.72 25.25 -6.36
N ARG A 207 -4.54 24.87 -5.84
CA ARG A 207 -3.28 24.94 -6.58
C ARG A 207 -2.91 23.59 -7.18
N SER A 208 -2.24 23.64 -8.32
CA SER A 208 -1.59 22.48 -8.92
C SER A 208 -0.61 21.86 -7.92
N TRP A 209 -0.75 20.55 -7.68
CA TRP A 209 0.11 19.77 -6.78
C TRP A 209 1.61 19.86 -7.09
N ARG A 210 1.95 20.34 -8.29
CA ARG A 210 3.30 20.43 -8.79
C ARG A 210 3.75 21.86 -9.04
N SER A 211 3.07 22.59 -9.93
CA SER A 211 3.54 23.93 -10.31
C SER A 211 3.31 24.95 -9.21
N GLY A 212 2.40 24.65 -8.25
CA GLY A 212 1.95 25.58 -7.22
C GLY A 212 1.06 26.70 -7.76
N ALA A 213 0.79 26.73 -9.07
CA ALA A 213 -0.07 27.71 -9.71
C ALA A 213 -1.54 27.46 -9.31
N VAL A 214 -2.30 28.55 -9.12
CA VAL A 214 -3.74 28.48 -8.92
C VAL A 214 -4.37 27.95 -10.21
N ALA A 215 -5.13 26.85 -10.11
CA ALA A 215 -5.75 26.26 -11.27
C ALA A 215 -6.89 27.14 -11.79
N GLU A 216 -6.91 27.38 -13.10
CA GLU A 216 -7.97 28.13 -13.77
C GLU A 216 -9.10 27.18 -14.19
N LYS A 217 -10.33 27.68 -14.21
CA LYS A 217 -11.46 26.94 -14.76
C LYS A 217 -11.55 27.19 -16.26
N LYS A 218 -11.42 26.14 -17.07
CA LYS A 218 -11.50 26.22 -18.53
C LYS A 218 -12.48 25.19 -19.06
N LYS A 219 -13.38 25.60 -19.96
CA LYS A 219 -14.29 24.65 -20.63
C LYS A 219 -13.53 23.97 -21.78
N LEU A 220 -13.30 22.65 -21.66
CA LEU A 220 -12.62 21.84 -22.68
C LEU A 220 -13.39 20.54 -22.92
N SER A 221 -13.32 20.04 -24.15
CA SER A 221 -13.79 18.69 -24.48
C SER A 221 -12.70 17.68 -24.11
N GLN A 222 -13.00 16.78 -23.18
CA GLN A 222 -12.02 15.83 -22.62
C GLN A 222 -12.60 14.42 -22.58
N TRP A 223 -11.72 13.41 -22.62
CA TRP A 223 -12.08 12.03 -22.36
C TRP A 223 -12.24 11.79 -20.86
N MET A 224 -13.37 11.18 -20.49
CA MET A 224 -13.76 10.90 -19.11
C MET A 224 -14.14 9.44 -18.95
N ILE A 225 -13.83 8.89 -17.78
CA ILE A 225 -14.20 7.55 -17.37
C ILE A 225 -15.22 7.62 -16.23
N GLU A 226 -16.33 6.90 -16.38
CA GLU A 226 -17.47 6.88 -15.46
C GLU A 226 -17.18 6.09 -14.17
N THR A 227 -16.16 6.50 -13.41
CA THR A 227 -15.80 5.87 -12.12
C THR A 227 -16.92 5.90 -11.07
N PRO A 228 -17.86 6.87 -11.03
CA PRO A 228 -18.98 6.84 -10.10
C PRO A 228 -19.88 5.60 -10.25
N LYS A 229 -19.94 4.98 -11.44
CA LYS A 229 -20.67 3.71 -11.65
C LYS A 229 -20.15 2.56 -10.78
N TYR A 230 -18.90 2.63 -10.35
CA TYR A 230 -18.26 1.65 -9.48
C TYR A 230 -18.20 2.07 -8.01
N ALA A 231 -18.56 3.32 -7.66
CA ALA A 231 -18.37 3.90 -6.33
C ALA A 231 -18.95 3.04 -5.20
N LYS A 232 -20.18 2.57 -5.37
CA LYS A 232 -20.88 1.75 -4.36
C LYS A 232 -20.15 0.43 -4.12
N ARG A 233 -19.76 -0.27 -5.19
CA ARG A 233 -19.02 -1.53 -5.13
C ARG A 233 -17.64 -1.35 -4.50
N LEU A 234 -16.94 -0.26 -4.85
CA LEU A 234 -15.65 0.09 -4.27
C LEU A 234 -15.77 0.42 -2.77
N GLN A 235 -16.84 1.12 -2.36
CA GLN A 235 -17.11 1.39 -0.95
C GLN A 235 -17.42 0.08 -0.18
N ASP A 236 -18.24 -0.80 -0.73
CA ASP A 236 -18.60 -2.07 -0.08
C ASP A 236 -17.39 -3.03 0.00
N GLY A 237 -16.51 -3.03 -1.00
CA GLY A 237 -15.22 -3.73 -0.96
C GLY A 237 -14.32 -3.23 0.17
N LEU A 238 -14.18 -1.91 0.32
CA LEU A 238 -13.38 -1.31 1.40
C LEU A 238 -13.87 -1.70 2.79
N ARG A 239 -15.19 -1.74 3.01
CA ARG A 239 -15.77 -2.15 4.30
C ARG A 239 -15.36 -3.56 4.70
N LYS A 240 -15.11 -4.45 3.74
CA LYS A 240 -14.65 -5.83 4.00
C LYS A 240 -13.15 -5.90 4.32
N MET A 241 -12.38 -4.90 3.91
CA MET A 241 -10.92 -4.85 4.04
C MET A 241 -10.43 -3.85 5.09
N SER A 242 -11.35 -3.13 5.75
CA SER A 242 -11.03 -2.02 6.64
C SER A 242 -10.14 -2.42 7.81
N GLU A 243 -10.24 -3.66 8.30
CA GLU A 243 -9.36 -4.14 9.37
C GLU A 243 -7.90 -4.27 8.92
N GLN A 244 -7.66 -4.72 7.69
CA GLN A 244 -6.31 -4.90 7.14
C GLN A 244 -5.71 -3.57 6.67
N TRP A 245 -6.54 -2.75 6.00
CA TRP A 245 -6.10 -1.49 5.40
C TRP A 245 -6.06 -0.32 6.39
N GLY A 246 -6.79 -0.41 7.51
CA GLY A 246 -6.83 0.61 8.56
C GLY A 246 -7.17 2.00 8.00
N GLU A 247 -6.37 2.99 8.36
CA GLU A 247 -6.53 4.40 7.96
C GLU A 247 -6.60 4.61 6.43
N VAL A 248 -5.97 3.74 5.63
CA VAL A 248 -6.03 3.83 4.17
C VAL A 248 -7.45 3.60 3.66
N ALA A 249 -8.19 2.68 4.29
CA ALA A 249 -9.58 2.44 3.96
C ALA A 249 -10.46 3.64 4.33
N ASP A 250 -10.18 4.32 5.44
CA ASP A 250 -10.90 5.52 5.86
C ASP A 250 -10.65 6.70 4.90
N ILE A 251 -9.39 6.94 4.54
CA ILE A 251 -9.00 7.97 3.55
C ILE A 251 -9.75 7.73 2.24
N GLN A 252 -9.74 6.49 1.75
CA GLN A 252 -10.37 6.16 0.48
C GLN A 252 -11.91 6.16 0.58
N ALA A 253 -12.50 5.75 1.71
CA ALA A 253 -13.94 5.82 1.93
C ALA A 253 -14.43 7.28 1.95
N ASN A 254 -13.66 8.18 2.59
CA ASN A 254 -13.92 9.62 2.58
C ASN A 254 -13.78 10.20 1.18
N TRP A 255 -12.75 9.78 0.43
CA TRP A 255 -12.55 10.17 -0.96
C TRP A 255 -13.73 9.76 -1.86
N ILE A 256 -14.18 8.50 -1.75
CA ILE A 256 -15.36 8.01 -2.48
C ILE A 256 -16.59 8.78 -2.04
N GLY A 257 -16.75 9.10 -0.76
CA GLY A 257 -17.92 9.78 -0.22
C GLY A 257 -19.11 8.84 -0.01
N LYS A 258 -20.18 9.37 0.60
CA LYS A 258 -21.37 8.59 0.93
C LYS A 258 -22.08 8.14 -0.36
N CYS A 259 -22.29 6.83 -0.51
CA CYS A 259 -23.00 6.24 -1.63
C CYS A 259 -24.45 5.95 -1.23
N ASP A 260 -25.33 6.92 -1.41
CA ASP A 260 -26.76 6.85 -1.08
C ASP A 260 -27.63 7.69 -2.02
N VAL A 261 -27.15 7.91 -3.24
CA VAL A 261 -27.88 8.63 -4.31
C VAL A 261 -27.85 7.83 -5.60
N TRP A 262 -28.82 8.09 -6.46
CA TRP A 262 -28.93 7.56 -7.82
C TRP A 262 -28.49 8.62 -8.81
N ARG A 263 -27.55 8.28 -9.69
CA ARG A 263 -27.03 9.21 -10.71
C ARG A 263 -27.68 8.98 -12.06
N PHE A 264 -28.07 10.07 -12.69
CA PHE A 264 -28.59 10.13 -14.05
C PHE A 264 -27.84 11.20 -14.84
N MET A 265 -27.40 10.86 -16.05
CA MET A 265 -26.76 11.77 -16.99
C MET A 265 -27.79 12.18 -18.03
N LEU A 266 -28.45 13.32 -17.80
CA LEU A 266 -29.57 13.77 -18.63
C LEU A 266 -29.06 14.54 -19.85
N PRO A 267 -29.28 14.08 -21.10
CA PRO A 267 -28.71 14.73 -22.27
C PRO A 267 -29.45 16.03 -22.60
N ILE A 268 -28.71 16.98 -23.17
CA ILE A 268 -29.25 18.26 -23.64
C ILE A 268 -29.65 18.11 -25.11
N ILE A 269 -30.90 18.48 -25.42
CA ILE A 269 -31.43 18.35 -26.78
C ILE A 269 -30.75 19.36 -27.69
N GLY A 270 -30.24 18.88 -28.84
CA GLY A 270 -29.55 19.70 -29.83
C GLY A 270 -28.10 20.01 -29.51
N LYS A 271 -27.55 19.43 -28.43
CA LYS A 271 -26.13 19.52 -28.08
C LYS A 271 -25.55 18.14 -27.84
N ASP A 272 -24.83 17.64 -28.84
CA ASP A 272 -24.08 16.40 -28.71
C ASP A 272 -23.02 16.55 -27.61
N ASP A 273 -22.77 15.47 -26.87
CA ASP A 273 -21.77 15.39 -25.80
C ASP A 273 -21.97 16.34 -24.58
N GLU A 274 -23.14 16.98 -24.40
CA GLU A 274 -23.48 17.74 -23.18
C GLU A 274 -24.61 17.09 -22.35
N PHE A 275 -24.38 16.97 -21.04
CA PHE A 275 -25.30 16.33 -20.08
C PHE A 275 -25.42 17.14 -18.80
N ILE A 276 -26.55 16.98 -18.10
CA ILE A 276 -26.71 17.38 -16.70
C ILE A 276 -26.49 16.15 -15.81
N ASP A 277 -25.48 16.19 -14.95
CA ASP A 277 -25.29 15.23 -13.86
C ASP A 277 -26.35 15.50 -12.79
N LEU A 278 -27.35 14.61 -12.71
CA LEU A 278 -28.43 14.64 -11.74
C LEU A 278 -28.22 13.53 -10.71
N ARG A 279 -28.23 13.90 -9.42
CA ARG A 279 -28.16 12.95 -8.30
C ARG A 279 -29.36 13.11 -7.39
N ILE A 280 -30.15 12.04 -7.24
CA ILE A 280 -31.38 12.02 -6.46
C ILE A 280 -31.35 10.89 -5.43
N ARG A 281 -31.97 11.10 -4.26
CA ARG A 281 -31.99 10.06 -3.21
C ARG A 281 -33.02 8.99 -3.48
N ASP A 282 -34.20 9.40 -3.92
CA ASP A 282 -35.25 8.48 -4.32
C ASP A 282 -35.23 8.33 -5.85
N ILE A 283 -34.91 7.11 -6.31
CA ILE A 283 -34.87 6.78 -7.73
C ILE A 283 -36.23 7.02 -8.41
N PHE A 284 -37.35 6.91 -7.69
CA PHE A 284 -38.69 7.02 -8.27
C PHE A 284 -39.03 8.44 -8.74
N GLU A 285 -38.39 9.47 -8.18
CA GLU A 285 -38.63 10.88 -8.54
C GLU A 285 -38.41 11.15 -10.03
N ILE A 286 -37.47 10.45 -10.67
CA ILE A 286 -37.17 10.63 -12.10
C ILE A 286 -38.37 10.31 -13.00
N SER A 287 -39.27 9.42 -12.56
CA SER A 287 -40.43 8.96 -13.34
C SER A 287 -41.45 10.06 -13.62
N ASN A 288 -41.45 11.11 -12.79
CA ASN A 288 -42.40 12.22 -12.84
C ASN A 288 -41.69 13.59 -12.78
N ALA A 289 -40.40 13.64 -13.09
CA ALA A 289 -39.65 14.88 -13.18
C ALA A 289 -40.21 15.75 -14.31
N GLU A 290 -40.66 16.97 -14.00
CA GLU A 290 -41.20 17.94 -14.97
C GLU A 290 -40.28 19.13 -15.23
N PHE A 291 -39.32 19.40 -14.34
CA PHE A 291 -38.32 20.45 -14.50
C PHE A 291 -37.14 20.21 -13.57
N LEU A 292 -36.00 20.79 -13.92
CA LEU A 292 -34.77 20.75 -13.13
C LEU A 292 -34.49 22.11 -12.52
N ILE A 293 -33.87 22.10 -11.35
CA ILE A 293 -33.33 23.29 -10.69
C ILE A 293 -31.82 23.14 -10.60
N LEU A 294 -31.10 24.16 -11.08
CA LEU A 294 -29.65 24.24 -11.12
C LEU A 294 -29.18 25.42 -10.28
N LYS A 295 -28.05 25.24 -9.59
CA LYS A 295 -27.40 26.35 -8.87
C LYS A 295 -26.75 27.34 -9.82
N ARG A 296 -26.51 28.56 -9.36
CA ARG A 296 -25.72 29.58 -10.06
C ARG A 296 -24.33 29.06 -10.45
N ASN A 297 -23.73 28.24 -9.59
CA ASN A 297 -22.42 27.65 -9.86
C ASN A 297 -22.44 26.44 -10.83
N HIS A 298 -23.61 25.99 -11.30
CA HIS A 298 -23.67 24.91 -12.29
C HIS A 298 -22.94 25.30 -13.59
N PRO A 299 -22.20 24.39 -14.27
CA PRO A 299 -21.43 24.72 -15.48
C PRO A 299 -22.25 25.27 -16.66
N MET A 300 -23.55 24.98 -16.68
CA MET A 300 -24.49 25.47 -17.71
C MET A 300 -25.15 26.82 -17.37
N ALA A 301 -24.96 27.32 -16.14
CA ALA A 301 -25.51 28.62 -15.74
C ALA A 301 -24.67 29.76 -16.33
N ASP A 302 -25.35 30.82 -16.77
CA ASP A 302 -24.72 32.09 -17.10
C ASP A 302 -24.13 32.72 -15.83
N LYS A 303 -22.80 32.84 -15.80
CA LYS A 303 -22.03 33.38 -14.67
C LYS A 303 -22.19 34.89 -14.54
N THR A 304 -22.62 35.57 -15.60
CA THR A 304 -22.81 37.02 -15.64
C THR A 304 -24.22 37.44 -15.24
N ALA A 305 -25.15 36.48 -15.12
CA ALA A 305 -26.52 36.75 -14.71
C ALA A 305 -26.58 37.40 -13.32
N THR A 306 -27.31 38.52 -13.24
CA THR A 306 -27.58 39.27 -12.02
C THR A 306 -29.01 39.06 -11.51
N GLU A 307 -29.91 38.56 -12.35
CA GLU A 307 -31.31 38.31 -12.02
C GLU A 307 -31.60 36.81 -11.89
N PHE A 308 -32.20 36.41 -10.76
CA PHE A 308 -32.61 35.04 -10.49
C PHE A 308 -34.07 35.00 -9.99
N PRO A 309 -34.79 33.89 -10.18
CA PRO A 309 -34.46 32.73 -11.01
C PRO A 309 -34.70 33.02 -12.50
N TYR A 310 -33.97 32.33 -13.39
CA TYR A 310 -34.17 32.36 -14.84
C TYR A 310 -34.21 30.96 -15.45
N LYS A 311 -34.88 30.81 -16.59
CA LYS A 311 -34.95 29.54 -17.35
C LYS A 311 -33.81 29.50 -18.37
N LEU A 312 -33.08 28.38 -18.42
CA LEU A 312 -32.07 28.19 -19.46
C LEU A 312 -32.74 28.03 -20.84
N PRO A 313 -32.14 28.55 -21.92
CA PRO A 313 -32.64 28.38 -23.28
C PRO A 313 -32.28 27.00 -23.85
N ILE A 314 -32.48 25.94 -23.06
CA ILE A 314 -32.22 24.54 -23.43
C ILE A 314 -33.39 23.65 -22.98
N GLU A 315 -33.57 22.53 -23.67
CA GLU A 315 -34.43 21.45 -23.22
C GLU A 315 -33.57 20.25 -22.83
N VAL A 316 -33.90 19.62 -21.70
CA VAL A 316 -33.19 18.44 -21.19
C VAL A 316 -34.09 17.23 -21.39
N LEU A 317 -33.54 16.14 -21.91
CA LEU A 317 -34.30 14.90 -22.06
C LEU A 317 -34.26 14.12 -20.74
N ASN A 318 -35.43 13.79 -20.21
CA ASN A 318 -35.55 12.76 -19.20
C ASN A 318 -35.38 11.39 -19.88
N GLY A 319 -34.19 10.82 -19.76
CA GLY A 319 -33.80 9.56 -20.39
C GLY A 319 -34.65 8.34 -19.99
N VAL A 320 -35.39 8.41 -18.89
CA VAL A 320 -36.29 7.34 -18.43
C VAL A 320 -37.68 7.47 -19.07
N THR A 321 -38.20 8.70 -19.19
CA THR A 321 -39.59 8.91 -19.63
C THR A 321 -39.74 9.33 -21.08
N GLY A 322 -38.65 9.77 -21.71
CA GLY A 322 -38.62 10.39 -23.04
C GLY A 322 -39.15 11.84 -23.06
N ARG A 323 -39.51 12.42 -21.90
CA ARG A 323 -40.05 13.78 -21.83
C ARG A 323 -38.94 14.81 -21.92
N LYS A 324 -39.29 15.97 -22.50
CA LYS A 324 -38.46 17.16 -22.49
C LYS A 324 -38.81 18.00 -21.27
N ILE A 325 -37.81 18.36 -20.48
CA ILE A 325 -38.00 19.14 -19.25
C ILE A 325 -37.11 20.38 -19.26
N PRO A 326 -37.62 21.55 -18.83
CA PRO A 326 -36.83 22.76 -18.72
C PRO A 326 -35.88 22.71 -17.51
N ALA A 327 -34.78 23.45 -17.59
CA ALA A 327 -33.87 23.69 -16.48
C ALA A 327 -33.94 25.16 -16.04
N ILE A 328 -34.13 25.38 -14.74
CA ILE A 328 -34.21 26.70 -14.11
C ILE A 328 -32.96 26.91 -13.26
N VAL A 329 -32.31 28.05 -13.42
CA VAL A 329 -31.19 28.46 -12.57
C VAL A 329 -31.72 29.34 -11.45
N VAL A 330 -31.31 29.02 -10.23
CA VAL A 330 -31.61 29.77 -9.01
C VAL A 330 -30.33 30.33 -8.42
N ASP A 331 -30.47 31.38 -7.59
CA ASP A 331 -29.34 31.87 -6.80
C ASP A 331 -28.92 30.81 -5.76
N ASP A 332 -27.66 30.83 -5.33
CA ASP A 332 -27.14 29.86 -4.35
C ASP A 332 -27.82 30.00 -2.98
N SER A 333 -28.44 31.14 -2.67
CA SER A 333 -29.29 31.32 -1.48
C SER A 333 -30.62 30.58 -1.55
N TYR A 334 -31.04 30.10 -2.73
CA TYR A 334 -32.29 29.37 -2.90
C TYR A 334 -32.17 27.94 -2.38
N HIS A 335 -32.50 27.80 -1.10
CA HIS A 335 -32.50 26.54 -0.36
C HIS A 335 -33.87 26.29 0.29
N PRO A 336 -34.86 25.78 -0.46
CA PRO A 336 -36.02 25.18 0.21
C PRO A 336 -35.52 23.99 1.04
N ASP A 337 -36.12 23.77 2.22
CA ASP A 337 -35.72 22.76 3.22
C ASP A 337 -35.52 21.36 2.59
N LEU A 338 -34.29 21.08 2.16
CA LEU A 338 -33.93 19.86 1.43
C LEU A 338 -32.61 19.30 1.94
N ASP A 339 -32.61 17.98 2.17
CA ASP A 339 -31.47 17.24 2.72
C ASP A 339 -30.25 17.11 1.76
N HIS A 340 -30.37 17.50 0.47
CA HIS A 340 -29.29 17.41 -0.55
C HIS A 340 -29.64 18.18 -1.82
N PHE A 341 -28.75 19.08 -2.20
CA PHE A 341 -28.78 19.78 -3.48
C PHE A 341 -27.33 20.10 -3.85
N GLN A 342 -26.69 19.25 -4.66
CA GLN A 342 -25.28 19.44 -5.04
C GLN A 342 -25.15 20.62 -6.02
N ASN A 343 -25.42 20.39 -7.31
CA ASN A 343 -25.46 21.43 -8.35
C ASN A 343 -26.74 21.40 -9.20
N SER A 344 -27.45 20.27 -9.19
CA SER A 344 -28.73 20.05 -9.88
C SER A 344 -29.68 19.24 -8.99
N ARG A 345 -30.99 19.38 -9.20
CA ARG A 345 -32.03 18.52 -8.62
C ARG A 345 -33.31 18.55 -9.44
N ILE A 346 -34.25 17.66 -9.15
CA ILE A 346 -35.61 17.70 -9.67
C ILE A 346 -36.40 18.80 -8.90
N GLY A 347 -37.23 19.55 -9.63
CA GLY A 347 -38.16 20.51 -9.06
C GLY A 347 -39.41 19.84 -8.47
N SER A 348 -39.89 20.38 -7.35
CA SER A 348 -41.05 19.88 -6.61
C SER A 348 -42.21 20.87 -6.67
N PHE A 349 -43.40 20.40 -7.04
CA PHE A 349 -44.60 21.25 -7.06
C PHE A 349 -45.08 21.67 -5.66
N GLN A 350 -44.58 21.03 -4.59
CA GLN A 350 -44.89 21.39 -3.22
C GLN A 350 -43.97 22.48 -2.67
N THR A 351 -42.65 22.32 -2.85
CA THR A 351 -41.65 23.24 -2.28
C THR A 351 -41.23 24.35 -3.25
N ASP A 352 -41.34 24.12 -4.55
CA ASP A 352 -40.91 25.04 -5.61
C ASP A 352 -42.11 25.63 -6.38
N LYS A 353 -43.27 25.73 -5.72
CA LYS A 353 -44.53 26.19 -6.32
C LYS A 353 -44.38 27.54 -7.03
N ASP A 354 -43.64 28.47 -6.43
CA ASP A 354 -43.41 29.80 -7.01
C ASP A 354 -42.61 29.72 -8.32
N LEU A 355 -41.65 28.80 -8.42
CA LEU A 355 -40.90 28.56 -9.66
C LEU A 355 -41.80 27.94 -10.73
N ALA A 356 -42.58 26.93 -10.36
CA ALA A 356 -43.51 26.30 -11.27
C ALA A 356 -44.53 27.30 -11.83
N GLN A 357 -45.08 28.18 -10.97
CA GLN A 357 -46.00 29.25 -11.37
C GLN A 357 -45.30 30.29 -12.26
N LYS A 358 -44.13 30.80 -11.86
CA LYS A 358 -43.37 31.82 -12.62
C LYS A 358 -43.05 31.36 -14.04
N PHE A 359 -42.69 30.09 -14.22
CA PHE A 359 -42.30 29.53 -15.52
C PHE A 359 -43.40 28.71 -16.21
N SER A 360 -44.64 28.79 -15.71
CA SER A 360 -45.82 28.11 -16.29
C SER A 360 -45.65 26.58 -16.44
N ILE A 361 -44.96 25.95 -15.50
CA ILE A 361 -44.75 24.49 -15.48
C ILE A 361 -45.95 23.84 -14.77
N ARG A 362 -46.54 22.81 -15.40
CA ARG A 362 -47.76 22.15 -14.92
C ARG A 362 -47.45 20.78 -14.33
N GLU A 363 -48.04 20.48 -13.18
CA GLU A 363 -47.97 19.13 -12.62
C GLU A 363 -48.81 18.16 -13.47
N PRO A 364 -48.29 16.97 -13.81
CA PRO A 364 -49.04 15.97 -14.57
C PRO A 364 -50.24 15.46 -13.76
N LYS A 365 -51.40 15.37 -14.43
CA LYS A 365 -52.64 14.84 -13.83
C LYS A 365 -52.53 13.36 -13.39
N HIS A 366 -51.67 12.60 -14.07
CA HIS A 366 -51.41 11.20 -13.77
C HIS A 366 -49.92 10.98 -13.53
N LYS A 367 -49.57 10.48 -12.34
CA LYS A 367 -48.19 10.11 -12.00
C LYS A 367 -47.89 8.72 -12.56
N ARG A 368 -46.79 8.57 -13.27
CA ARG A 368 -46.25 7.28 -13.70
C ARG A 368 -45.75 6.53 -12.48
N VAL A 369 -46.06 5.24 -12.41
CA VAL A 369 -45.52 4.31 -11.43
C VAL A 369 -44.63 3.34 -12.20
N LEU A 370 -43.33 3.51 -12.08
CA LEU A 370 -42.32 2.62 -12.64
C LEU A 370 -41.67 1.84 -11.51
N THR A 371 -41.34 0.58 -11.72
CA THR A 371 -40.54 -0.16 -10.76
C THR A 371 -39.10 0.33 -10.80
N LYS A 372 -38.34 0.03 -9.73
CA LYS A 372 -36.91 0.34 -9.70
C LYS A 372 -36.19 -0.29 -10.90
N ASN A 373 -36.47 -1.56 -11.20
CA ASN A 373 -35.83 -2.26 -12.32
C ASN A 373 -36.15 -1.60 -13.66
N ASP A 374 -37.40 -1.21 -13.90
CA ASP A 374 -37.78 -0.51 -15.15
C ASP A 374 -36.95 0.77 -15.32
N ILE A 375 -36.82 1.58 -14.26
CA ILE A 375 -36.05 2.83 -14.30
C ILE A 375 -34.58 2.54 -14.63
N GLN A 376 -34.00 1.52 -13.99
CA GLN A 376 -32.60 1.15 -14.21
C GLN A 376 -32.37 0.62 -15.64
N GLU A 377 -33.24 -0.25 -16.14
CA GLU A 377 -33.14 -0.80 -17.49
C GLU A 377 -33.31 0.28 -18.56
N MET A 378 -34.30 1.17 -18.41
CA MET A 378 -34.52 2.29 -19.33
C MET A 378 -33.34 3.26 -19.34
N ALA A 379 -32.83 3.64 -18.17
CA ALA A 379 -31.66 4.52 -18.07
C ALA A 379 -30.40 3.85 -18.65
N ALA A 380 -30.20 2.55 -18.38
CA ALA A 380 -29.06 1.79 -18.91
C ALA A 380 -29.13 1.64 -20.44
N PHE A 381 -30.30 1.36 -21.01
CA PHE A 381 -30.52 1.26 -22.45
C PHE A 381 -30.10 2.53 -23.19
N GLY A 382 -30.41 3.70 -22.63
CA GLY A 382 -29.99 4.99 -23.18
C GLY A 382 -28.58 5.44 -22.79
N GLY A 383 -27.87 4.71 -21.92
CA GLY A 383 -26.58 5.14 -21.38
C GLY A 383 -26.65 6.36 -20.46
N TYR A 384 -27.81 6.59 -19.84
CA TYR A 384 -28.16 7.76 -19.03
C TYR A 384 -28.03 7.55 -17.50
N GLY A 385 -27.39 6.47 -17.06
CA GLY A 385 -27.16 6.19 -15.63
C GLY A 385 -28.20 5.22 -15.05
N GLY A 386 -28.79 5.58 -13.90
CA GLY A 386 -29.73 4.71 -13.17
C GLY A 386 -29.05 3.75 -12.20
N TYR A 387 -27.94 4.16 -11.59
CA TYR A 387 -27.19 3.35 -10.64
C TYR A 387 -26.92 4.13 -9.33
N GLU A 388 -26.85 3.38 -8.23
CA GLU A 388 -26.51 3.93 -6.92
C GLU A 388 -25.02 4.30 -6.89
N THR A 389 -24.71 5.49 -6.37
CA THR A 389 -23.36 6.04 -6.37
C THR A 389 -23.15 7.06 -5.26
N SER A 390 -21.92 7.59 -5.21
CA SER A 390 -21.48 8.66 -4.33
C SER A 390 -22.20 9.98 -4.57
N ARG A 391 -22.37 10.77 -3.51
CA ARG A 391 -22.80 12.17 -3.58
C ARG A 391 -21.78 13.11 -4.23
N THR A 392 -20.50 12.80 -4.16
CA THR A 392 -19.42 13.77 -4.45
C THR A 392 -18.42 13.29 -5.48
N LEU A 393 -18.23 11.98 -5.64
CA LEU A 393 -17.25 11.43 -6.58
C LEU A 393 -17.58 11.85 -8.02
N THR A 394 -16.58 12.35 -8.72
CA THR A 394 -16.66 12.81 -10.11
C THR A 394 -16.08 11.78 -11.07
N ASP A 395 -16.38 11.93 -12.36
CA ASP A 395 -15.75 11.13 -13.41
C ASP A 395 -14.25 11.41 -13.49
N TRP A 396 -13.47 10.39 -13.88
CA TRP A 396 -12.03 10.51 -14.02
C TRP A 396 -11.68 11.11 -15.38
N VAL A 397 -11.13 12.32 -15.37
CA VAL A 397 -10.65 13.01 -16.57
C VAL A 397 -9.27 12.48 -16.94
N VAL A 398 -9.19 11.74 -18.06
CA VAL A 398 -7.96 11.04 -18.47
C VAL A 398 -7.18 11.73 -19.58
N SER A 399 -7.77 12.68 -20.30
CA SER A 399 -7.08 13.46 -21.35
C SER A 399 -6.01 14.40 -20.80
N ARG A 400 -4.85 14.45 -21.46
CA ARG A 400 -3.76 15.41 -21.19
C ARG A 400 -3.24 16.00 -22.51
N GLN A 401 -3.09 17.32 -22.56
CA GLN A 401 -2.61 18.05 -23.76
C GLN A 401 -1.07 18.10 -23.77
N ARG A 402 -0.42 16.94 -23.67
CA ARG A 402 1.01 16.83 -23.36
C ARG A 402 1.74 15.88 -24.30
N GLY A 403 3.01 16.13 -24.57
CA GLY A 403 3.83 15.37 -25.52
C GLY A 403 4.18 13.96 -25.03
N TRP A 404 4.44 13.83 -23.72
CA TRP A 404 4.98 12.60 -23.13
C TRP A 404 3.95 11.82 -22.29
N GLY A 405 3.17 10.97 -22.95
CA GLY A 405 2.18 10.09 -22.33
C GLY A 405 1.65 9.05 -23.32
N THR A 406 0.87 8.08 -22.83
CA THR A 406 0.24 7.06 -23.67
C THR A 406 -0.74 7.73 -24.67
N PRO A 407 -0.55 7.61 -25.99
CA PRO A 407 -1.48 8.20 -26.97
C PRO A 407 -2.89 7.61 -26.83
N ILE A 408 -3.92 8.45 -26.91
CA ILE A 408 -5.31 7.98 -26.90
C ILE A 408 -5.61 7.28 -28.23
N PRO A 409 -6.01 5.99 -28.23
CA PRO A 409 -6.08 5.18 -29.45
C PRO A 409 -7.43 5.38 -30.19
N MET A 410 -7.83 6.63 -30.42
CA MET A 410 -9.11 6.98 -31.05
C MET A 410 -8.89 7.76 -32.34
N ILE A 411 -9.76 7.55 -33.32
CA ILE A 411 -9.84 8.30 -34.57
C ILE A 411 -11.18 9.03 -34.59
N GLN A 412 -11.13 10.34 -34.78
CA GLN A 412 -12.30 11.15 -35.07
C GLN A 412 -12.58 11.12 -36.57
N LEU A 413 -13.71 10.55 -36.96
CA LEU A 413 -14.16 10.49 -38.34
C LEU A 413 -14.71 11.85 -38.80
N GLU A 414 -14.79 12.06 -40.11
CA GLU A 414 -15.32 13.30 -40.70
C GLU A 414 -16.76 13.62 -40.27
N ASN A 415 -17.57 12.61 -39.96
CA ASN A 415 -18.93 12.77 -39.44
C ASN A 415 -18.99 13.09 -37.94
N GLY A 416 -17.85 13.32 -37.29
CA GLY A 416 -17.74 13.62 -35.86
C GLY A 416 -17.74 12.40 -34.93
N LYS A 417 -18.07 11.19 -35.44
CA LYS A 417 -18.04 9.96 -34.65
C LYS A 417 -16.60 9.57 -34.31
N ARG A 418 -16.41 8.98 -33.13
CA ARG A 418 -15.10 8.50 -32.67
C ARG A 418 -15.08 6.98 -32.65
N VAL A 419 -14.01 6.40 -33.19
CA VAL A 419 -13.81 4.94 -33.25
C VAL A 419 -12.42 4.56 -32.75
N PRO A 420 -12.26 3.40 -32.09
CA PRO A 420 -10.93 2.92 -31.73
C PRO A 420 -10.05 2.68 -32.97
N ALA A 421 -8.75 2.88 -32.80
CA ALA A 421 -7.75 2.49 -33.80
C ALA A 421 -7.81 0.98 -34.07
N LYS A 422 -7.62 0.57 -35.32
CA LYS A 422 -7.65 -0.85 -35.73
C LYS A 422 -6.48 -1.65 -35.17
N GLU A 423 -5.32 -1.00 -35.02
CA GLU A 423 -4.08 -1.62 -34.57
C GLU A 423 -3.53 -0.88 -33.35
N LEU A 424 -2.99 -1.65 -32.41
CA LEU A 424 -2.30 -1.17 -31.22
C LEU A 424 -0.87 -1.73 -31.18
N PRO A 425 0.13 -0.95 -30.72
CA PRO A 425 -0.01 0.38 -30.15
C PRO A 425 -0.11 1.51 -31.18
N VAL A 426 -0.90 2.54 -30.86
CA VAL A 426 -0.77 3.86 -31.52
C VAL A 426 0.43 4.57 -30.90
N LEU A 427 1.44 4.89 -31.72
CA LEU A 427 2.65 5.59 -31.27
C LEU A 427 2.45 7.10 -31.20
N GLY A 428 3.28 7.79 -30.41
CA GLY A 428 3.20 9.24 -30.22
C GLY A 428 3.30 10.05 -31.52
N SER A 429 3.99 9.53 -32.54
CA SER A 429 4.12 10.15 -33.86
C SER A 429 2.81 10.24 -34.65
N TYR A 430 1.79 9.45 -34.31
CA TYR A 430 0.50 9.43 -35.00
C TYR A 430 -0.50 10.44 -34.41
N ARG A 431 -0.19 11.10 -33.30
CA ARG A 431 -1.12 12.03 -32.63
C ARG A 431 -1.46 13.22 -33.51
N GLY A 432 -2.76 13.49 -33.68
CA GLY A 432 -3.25 14.55 -34.58
C GLY A 432 -2.94 14.30 -36.07
N GLN A 433 -2.44 13.11 -36.42
CA GLN A 433 -2.17 12.78 -37.81
C GLN A 433 -3.48 12.45 -38.52
N LYS A 434 -3.67 13.03 -39.71
CA LYS A 434 -4.78 12.69 -40.61
C LYS A 434 -4.54 11.33 -41.26
N VAL A 435 -5.59 10.54 -41.33
CA VAL A 435 -5.63 9.21 -41.97
C VAL A 435 -6.88 9.10 -42.84
N ASP A 436 -6.93 8.10 -43.71
CA ASP A 436 -8.10 7.85 -44.54
C ASP A 436 -9.36 7.69 -43.68
N GLY A 437 -10.28 8.66 -43.79
CA GLY A 437 -11.56 8.68 -43.08
C GLY A 437 -11.56 9.39 -41.72
N GLY A 438 -10.45 10.00 -41.27
CA GLY A 438 -10.45 10.76 -40.01
C GLY A 438 -9.09 11.31 -39.54
N GLU A 439 -9.03 11.70 -38.27
CA GLU A 439 -7.84 12.21 -37.61
C GLU A 439 -7.63 11.50 -36.26
N PHE A 440 -6.40 11.08 -35.97
CA PHE A 440 -6.06 10.51 -34.67
C PHE A 440 -6.19 11.56 -33.56
N ASP A 441 -6.62 11.11 -32.38
CA ASP A 441 -6.68 11.99 -31.20
C ASP A 441 -5.31 12.59 -30.89
N SER A 442 -5.29 13.88 -30.57
CA SER A 442 -4.07 14.62 -30.28
C SER A 442 -3.71 14.57 -28.80
N ASP A 443 -4.58 14.13 -27.90
CA ASP A 443 -4.30 14.02 -26.46
C ASP A 443 -3.58 12.72 -26.07
N THR A 444 -3.00 12.72 -24.87
CA THR A 444 -2.47 11.52 -24.20
C THR A 444 -3.28 11.18 -22.95
N LEU A 445 -3.13 9.95 -22.47
CA LEU A 445 -3.71 9.50 -21.20
C LEU A 445 -2.88 9.99 -20.01
N ASP A 446 -3.59 10.20 -18.90
CA ASP A 446 -3.03 10.46 -17.57
C ASP A 446 -2.10 9.32 -17.10
N THR A 447 -1.04 9.66 -16.37
CA THR A 447 -0.08 8.67 -15.85
C THR A 447 -0.68 7.72 -14.82
N PHE A 448 -1.71 8.18 -14.09
CA PHE A 448 -2.45 7.30 -13.20
C PHE A 448 -3.13 6.14 -13.94
N PHE A 449 -3.34 6.26 -15.25
CA PHE A 449 -3.85 5.14 -16.04
C PHE A 449 -2.82 4.03 -16.14
N ASP A 450 -1.59 4.34 -16.51
CA ASP A 450 -0.52 3.35 -16.63
C ASP A 450 -0.24 2.65 -15.28
N SER A 451 -0.24 3.41 -14.18
CA SER A 451 -0.06 2.86 -12.83
C SER A 451 -1.30 2.17 -12.25
N ALA A 452 -2.50 2.28 -12.85
CA ALA A 452 -3.70 1.60 -12.34
C ALA A 452 -3.72 0.08 -12.58
N TRP A 453 -2.78 -0.49 -13.36
CA TRP A 453 -2.82 -1.92 -13.70
C TRP A 453 -1.46 -2.61 -13.82
N TYR A 454 -0.35 -1.89 -13.67
CA TYR A 454 1.03 -2.40 -13.82
C TYR A 454 1.33 -3.68 -13.01
N TYR A 455 0.69 -3.86 -11.84
CA TYR A 455 0.80 -5.05 -11.00
C TYR A 455 0.35 -6.34 -11.71
N LEU A 456 -0.55 -6.24 -12.70
CA LEU A 456 -0.94 -7.37 -13.54
C LEU A 456 0.17 -7.71 -14.54
N ARG A 457 0.80 -6.68 -15.12
CA ARG A 457 1.78 -6.87 -16.21
C ARG A 457 3.04 -7.56 -15.73
N TYR A 458 3.46 -7.32 -14.49
CA TYR A 458 4.61 -8.01 -13.91
C TYR A 458 4.50 -9.53 -13.93
N LEU A 459 3.27 -10.08 -13.89
CA LEU A 459 3.06 -11.52 -13.88
C LEU A 459 3.45 -12.18 -15.22
N ASP A 460 3.35 -11.43 -16.32
CA ASP A 460 3.62 -11.91 -17.69
C ASP A 460 4.05 -10.75 -18.63
N ASN A 461 5.15 -10.07 -18.29
CA ASN A 461 5.56 -8.81 -18.91
C ASN A 461 5.99 -8.94 -20.38
N LYS A 462 6.28 -10.17 -20.84
CA LYS A 462 6.76 -10.46 -22.21
C LYS A 462 5.67 -10.94 -23.15
N ASN A 463 4.42 -11.05 -22.71
CA ASN A 463 3.34 -11.56 -23.54
C ASN A 463 2.91 -10.54 -24.61
N PRO A 464 3.06 -10.82 -25.91
CA PRO A 464 2.71 -9.88 -26.97
C PRO A 464 1.23 -9.92 -27.36
N ASN A 465 0.50 -10.97 -26.94
CA ASN A 465 -0.83 -11.29 -27.44
C ASN A 465 -1.94 -10.98 -26.43
N GLN A 466 -1.60 -10.89 -25.14
CA GLN A 466 -2.54 -10.60 -24.05
C GLN A 466 -1.89 -9.70 -23.01
N LEU A 467 -2.71 -8.99 -22.22
CA LEU A 467 -2.27 -8.20 -21.07
C LEU A 467 -1.43 -9.04 -20.11
N ALA A 468 -1.89 -10.26 -19.83
CA ALA A 468 -1.16 -11.36 -19.22
C ALA A 468 -1.93 -12.66 -19.48
N SER A 469 -1.25 -13.80 -19.48
CA SER A 469 -1.90 -15.11 -19.59
C SER A 469 -2.85 -15.39 -18.42
N LYS A 470 -3.90 -16.20 -18.67
CA LYS A 470 -4.88 -16.59 -17.64
C LYS A 470 -4.22 -17.31 -16.46
N GLU A 471 -3.22 -18.13 -16.76
CA GLU A 471 -2.42 -18.87 -15.79
C GLU A 471 -1.61 -17.92 -14.90
N ALA A 472 -0.95 -16.93 -15.49
CA ALA A 472 -0.20 -15.92 -14.74
C ALA A 472 -1.13 -15.10 -13.84
N LEU A 473 -2.30 -14.71 -14.34
CA LEU A 473 -3.30 -13.93 -13.59
C LEU A 473 -3.91 -14.68 -12.40
N GLN A 474 -3.81 -16.02 -12.34
CA GLN A 474 -4.17 -16.77 -11.12
C GLN A 474 -3.27 -16.45 -9.91
N LYS A 475 -2.13 -15.80 -10.13
CA LYS A 475 -1.24 -15.33 -9.05
C LYS A 475 -1.71 -14.01 -8.43
N MET A 476 -2.85 -13.47 -8.85
CA MET A 476 -3.56 -12.41 -8.13
C MET A 476 -4.24 -12.93 -6.86
N PRO A 477 -4.54 -12.06 -5.89
CA PRO A 477 -4.14 -10.64 -5.81
C PRO A 477 -2.66 -10.47 -5.43
N VAL A 478 -2.16 -9.23 -5.41
CA VAL A 478 -0.91 -8.92 -4.69
C VAL A 478 -1.14 -9.21 -3.20
N ASP A 479 -0.25 -9.97 -2.57
CA ASP A 479 -0.40 -10.34 -1.16
C ASP A 479 -0.08 -9.17 -0.22
N VAL A 480 1.01 -8.45 -0.49
CA VAL A 480 1.44 -7.29 0.30
C VAL A 480 1.89 -6.18 -0.63
N TYR A 481 1.22 -5.03 -0.55
CA TYR A 481 1.60 -3.82 -1.27
C TYR A 481 2.29 -2.84 -0.31
N VAL A 482 3.45 -2.32 -0.70
CA VAL A 482 4.25 -1.37 0.10
C VAL A 482 4.36 -0.05 -0.67
N GLY A 483 3.87 1.03 -0.08
CA GLY A 483 3.87 2.34 -0.73
C GLY A 483 3.53 3.48 0.21
N GLY A 484 3.70 4.72 -0.25
CA GLY A 484 3.40 5.91 0.55
C GLY A 484 1.89 6.07 0.81
N ILE A 485 1.53 6.49 2.01
CA ILE A 485 0.12 6.74 2.41
C ILE A 485 -0.55 7.83 1.55
N GLU A 486 0.23 8.74 0.97
CA GLU A 486 -0.25 9.79 0.07
C GLU A 486 -0.97 9.24 -1.18
N HIS A 487 -0.73 7.98 -1.54
CA HIS A 487 -1.30 7.34 -2.71
C HIS A 487 -2.62 6.58 -2.41
N ALA A 488 -3.09 6.61 -1.16
CA ALA A 488 -4.31 5.97 -0.70
C ALA A 488 -5.58 6.44 -1.43
N ALA A 489 -5.72 7.76 -1.65
CA ALA A 489 -6.93 8.34 -2.22
C ALA A 489 -6.99 8.23 -3.75
N VAL A 490 -5.85 8.32 -4.42
CA VAL A 490 -5.79 8.50 -5.89
C VAL A 490 -5.38 7.22 -6.60
N HIS A 491 -4.09 6.87 -6.55
CA HIS A 491 -3.54 5.70 -7.24
C HIS A 491 -4.25 4.40 -6.83
N MET A 492 -4.40 4.16 -5.53
CA MET A 492 -5.09 2.96 -5.03
C MET A 492 -6.56 2.92 -5.47
N PHE A 493 -7.23 4.07 -5.59
CA PHE A 493 -8.62 4.12 -6.05
C PHE A 493 -8.71 3.71 -7.52
N PHE A 494 -7.85 4.28 -8.39
CA PHE A 494 -7.83 3.91 -9.81
C PHE A 494 -7.40 2.47 -10.04
N ALA A 495 -6.43 1.97 -9.26
CA ALA A 495 -6.01 0.57 -9.32
C ALA A 495 -7.16 -0.39 -9.01
N ARG A 496 -7.97 -0.08 -7.97
CA ARG A 496 -9.17 -0.86 -7.63
C ARG A 496 -10.25 -0.72 -8.69
N PHE A 497 -10.51 0.49 -9.19
CA PHE A 497 -11.49 0.70 -10.26
C PHE A 497 -11.17 -0.15 -11.51
N ILE A 498 -9.93 -0.08 -12.02
CA ILE A 498 -9.52 -0.87 -13.17
C ILE A 498 -9.60 -2.37 -12.86
N SER A 499 -9.21 -2.79 -11.66
CA SER A 499 -9.33 -4.19 -11.23
C SER A 499 -10.79 -4.68 -11.25
N TYR A 500 -11.73 -3.92 -10.69
CA TYR A 500 -13.15 -4.25 -10.72
C TYR A 500 -13.69 -4.33 -12.15
N PHE A 501 -13.32 -3.38 -13.01
CA PHE A 501 -13.70 -3.42 -14.42
C PHE A 501 -13.16 -4.67 -15.13
N LEU A 502 -11.86 -4.96 -14.98
CA LEU A 502 -11.23 -6.14 -15.57
C LEU A 502 -11.82 -7.44 -15.04
N LYS A 503 -12.29 -7.45 -13.78
CA LYS A 503 -13.02 -8.59 -13.21
C LYS A 503 -14.39 -8.77 -13.87
N ASP A 504 -15.13 -7.69 -14.10
CA ASP A 504 -16.45 -7.73 -14.72
C ASP A 504 -16.41 -8.30 -16.14
N ILE A 505 -15.38 -7.96 -16.91
CA ILE A 505 -15.18 -8.48 -18.26
C ILE A 505 -14.43 -9.83 -18.30
N GLY A 506 -14.20 -10.45 -17.14
CA GLY A 506 -13.64 -11.80 -17.02
C GLY A 506 -12.14 -11.94 -17.29
N VAL A 507 -11.37 -10.84 -17.25
CA VAL A 507 -9.91 -10.86 -17.48
C VAL A 507 -9.16 -11.38 -16.26
N ILE A 508 -9.53 -10.92 -15.06
CA ILE A 508 -8.83 -11.28 -13.81
C ILE A 508 -9.74 -12.09 -12.85
N PRO A 509 -9.16 -12.90 -11.94
CA PRO A 509 -9.95 -13.78 -11.08
C PRO A 509 -10.56 -13.08 -9.85
N THR A 510 -9.99 -11.96 -9.38
CA THR A 510 -10.43 -11.23 -8.18
C THR A 510 -10.62 -9.75 -8.49
N ALA A 511 -11.55 -9.08 -7.78
CA ALA A 511 -11.82 -7.65 -7.98
C ALA A 511 -10.89 -6.74 -7.17
N GLU A 512 -10.46 -7.17 -5.98
CA GLU A 512 -9.52 -6.40 -5.17
C GLU A 512 -8.08 -6.74 -5.58
N PRO A 513 -7.24 -5.74 -5.91
CA PRO A 513 -5.90 -5.98 -6.42
C PRO A 513 -4.85 -6.25 -5.35
N PHE A 514 -5.07 -5.78 -4.11
CA PHE A 514 -4.12 -5.90 -3.01
C PHE A 514 -4.83 -6.50 -1.78
N THR A 515 -4.31 -7.58 -1.22
CA THR A 515 -4.84 -8.16 0.04
C THR A 515 -4.47 -7.27 1.21
N ASP A 516 -3.18 -6.98 1.38
CA ASP A 516 -2.66 -6.23 2.51
C ASP A 516 -1.81 -5.04 2.08
N LEU A 517 -1.69 -4.04 2.97
CA LEU A 517 -1.00 -2.79 2.74
C LEU A 517 -0.08 -2.43 3.90
N ILE A 518 1.17 -2.15 3.55
CA ILE A 518 2.13 -1.49 4.45
C ILE A 518 2.28 -0.05 3.98
N PRO A 519 1.46 0.89 4.49
CA PRO A 519 1.65 2.30 4.20
C PRO A 519 2.96 2.75 4.86
N GLN A 520 3.86 3.31 4.04
CA GLN A 520 5.13 3.82 4.50
C GLN A 520 4.99 5.28 4.93
N GLY A 521 5.47 5.58 6.14
CA GLY A 521 5.57 6.94 6.64
C GLY A 521 6.69 7.70 5.96
N ILE A 522 6.46 8.96 5.64
CA ILE A 522 7.38 9.79 4.84
C ILE A 522 8.76 9.91 5.52
N VAL A 523 9.84 9.82 4.75
CA VAL A 523 11.18 10.22 5.21
C VAL A 523 11.35 11.72 4.97
N ARG A 524 11.60 12.45 6.05
CA ARG A 524 11.71 13.90 6.07
C ARG A 524 13.17 14.32 6.16
N GLY A 525 13.55 15.27 5.32
CA GLY A 525 14.86 15.92 5.36
C GLY A 525 14.77 17.24 6.11
N LYS A 526 15.86 17.62 6.80
CA LYS A 526 15.98 18.96 7.38
C LYS A 526 16.05 19.96 6.23
N THR A 527 15.12 20.90 6.22
CA THR A 527 14.84 21.84 5.11
C THR A 527 15.05 23.25 5.62
N TYR A 528 15.77 24.05 4.87
CA TYR A 528 16.10 25.42 5.22
C TYR A 528 15.29 26.39 4.36
N ILE A 529 14.59 27.32 5.01
CA ILE A 529 13.67 28.25 4.37
C ILE A 529 14.05 29.66 4.78
N GLU A 530 14.24 30.54 3.80
CA GLU A 530 14.39 31.97 4.05
C GLU A 530 13.06 32.55 4.57
N LYS A 531 13.06 33.14 5.78
CA LYS A 531 11.81 33.58 6.43
C LYS A 531 11.09 34.71 5.68
N SER A 532 11.84 35.61 5.04
CA SER A 532 11.31 36.77 4.33
C SER A 532 10.62 36.39 3.01
N THR A 533 11.13 35.38 2.31
CA THR A 533 10.70 35.05 0.93
C THR A 533 10.00 33.69 0.83
N GLY A 534 10.17 32.81 1.81
CA GLY A 534 9.76 31.40 1.72
C GLY A 534 10.64 30.56 0.79
N ARG A 535 11.76 31.09 0.29
CA ARG A 535 12.65 30.38 -0.63
C ARG A 535 13.40 29.25 0.06
N TYR A 536 13.40 28.07 -0.57
CA TYR A 536 14.22 26.94 -0.12
C TYR A 536 15.71 27.20 -0.37
N LEU A 537 16.54 26.89 0.63
CA LEU A 537 17.98 27.11 0.61
C LEU A 537 18.75 25.78 0.62
N SER A 538 19.96 25.78 0.05
CA SER A 538 20.87 24.65 0.18
C SER A 538 21.39 24.56 1.61
N PRO A 539 21.55 23.37 2.21
CA PRO A 539 22.21 23.21 3.51
C PRO A 539 23.60 23.85 3.58
N ASP A 540 24.34 23.87 2.46
CA ASP A 540 25.69 24.45 2.38
C ASP A 540 25.71 25.99 2.45
N ASP A 541 24.56 26.62 2.23
CA ASP A 541 24.37 28.07 2.25
C ASP A 541 23.92 28.58 3.62
N VAL A 542 23.75 27.71 4.63
CA VAL A 542 23.21 28.07 5.94
C VAL A 542 24.27 27.93 7.02
N VAL A 543 24.37 28.94 7.89
CA VAL A 543 25.29 28.95 9.03
C VAL A 543 24.54 29.18 10.34
N GLN A 544 25.04 28.58 11.42
CA GLN A 544 24.52 28.83 12.77
C GLN A 544 25.22 30.05 13.35
N SER A 545 24.45 31.04 13.82
CA SER A 545 24.99 32.22 14.48
C SER A 545 25.66 31.84 15.80
N SER A 546 26.77 32.49 16.14
CA SER A 546 27.55 32.23 17.35
C SER A 546 26.94 32.82 18.62
N SER A 547 25.99 33.75 18.51
CA SER A 547 25.42 34.50 19.65
C SER A 547 23.97 34.18 19.96
N GLN A 548 23.27 33.50 19.06
CA GLN A 548 21.87 33.09 19.21
C GLN A 548 21.70 31.75 18.50
N ASN A 549 20.81 30.89 18.99
CA ASN A 549 20.49 29.60 18.35
C ASN A 549 19.72 29.79 17.02
N SER A 550 20.00 30.88 16.28
CA SER A 550 19.39 31.29 15.02
C SER A 550 20.27 30.87 13.84
N LEU A 551 19.61 30.57 12.72
CA LEU A 551 20.24 30.21 11.46
C LEU A 551 20.16 31.40 10.51
N THR A 552 21.24 31.66 9.78
CA THR A 552 21.32 32.76 8.80
C THR A 552 21.94 32.28 7.49
N LEU A 553 21.73 33.06 6.42
CA LEU A 553 22.34 32.78 5.13
C LEU A 553 23.84 33.12 5.16
N LYS A 554 24.67 32.23 4.64
CA LYS A 554 26.14 32.38 4.61
C LYS A 554 26.59 33.60 3.82
N SER A 555 25.87 33.95 2.76
CA SER A 555 26.16 35.13 1.94
C SER A 555 25.65 36.44 2.53
N ASP A 556 24.65 36.39 3.43
CA ASP A 556 24.05 37.56 4.06
C ASP A 556 23.54 37.21 5.47
N PRO A 557 24.31 37.54 6.53
CA PRO A 557 23.94 37.26 7.91
C PRO A 557 22.67 37.96 8.41
N THR A 558 22.11 38.92 7.66
CA THR A 558 20.85 39.59 8.02
C THR A 558 19.61 38.78 7.61
N VAL A 559 19.78 37.81 6.70
CA VAL A 559 18.70 36.95 6.23
C VAL A 559 18.49 35.82 7.24
N GLU A 560 17.36 35.86 7.93
CA GLU A 560 16.95 34.80 8.86
C GLU A 560 16.48 33.55 8.13
N VAL A 561 16.95 32.40 8.61
CA VAL A 561 16.62 31.08 8.08
C VAL A 561 15.84 30.29 9.13
N GLU A 562 14.77 29.66 8.71
CA GLU A 562 14.03 28.66 9.47
C GLU A 562 14.47 27.25 9.05
N ALA A 563 14.60 26.33 10.01
CA ALA A 563 14.84 24.92 9.73
C ALA A 563 13.65 24.06 10.17
N VAL A 564 13.04 23.37 9.22
CA VAL A 564 11.88 22.48 9.43
C VAL A 564 12.12 21.11 8.80
N TYR A 565 11.46 20.07 9.32
CA TYR A 565 11.50 18.74 8.71
C TYR A 565 10.35 18.57 7.72
N GLU A 566 10.68 18.48 6.43
CA GLU A 566 9.71 18.30 5.36
C GLU A 566 10.01 17.05 4.53
N LYS A 567 9.02 16.57 3.74
CA LYS A 567 9.20 15.48 2.79
C LYS A 567 10.44 15.73 1.91
N MET A 568 11.30 14.72 1.78
CA MET A 568 12.46 14.83 0.90
C MET A 568 12.03 15.04 -0.56
N SER A 569 12.59 16.07 -1.20
CA SER A 569 12.37 16.36 -2.61
C SER A 569 13.52 17.21 -3.17
N LYS A 570 13.68 17.19 -4.50
CA LYS A 570 14.73 17.96 -5.15
C LYS A 570 14.51 19.47 -5.04
N SER A 571 13.27 19.93 -5.16
CA SER A 571 12.93 21.37 -5.09
C SER A 571 13.21 21.99 -3.71
N LYS A 572 13.24 21.17 -2.65
CA LYS A 572 13.49 21.60 -1.28
C LYS A 572 14.96 21.52 -0.86
N ASN A 573 15.86 21.04 -1.73
CA ASN A 573 17.28 20.82 -1.43
C ASN A 573 17.56 20.01 -0.15
N ASN A 574 16.63 19.14 0.25
CA ASN A 574 16.66 18.39 1.52
C ASN A 574 16.80 16.87 1.32
N GLY A 575 16.95 16.42 0.07
CA GLY A 575 17.06 15.01 -0.29
C GLY A 575 18.45 14.46 -0.01
N VAL A 576 18.51 13.31 0.66
CA VAL A 576 19.77 12.60 0.88
C VAL A 576 20.01 11.58 -0.24
N ASP A 577 21.11 11.75 -0.96
CA ASP A 577 21.50 10.89 -2.08
C ASP A 577 21.75 9.46 -1.61
N LEU A 578 21.09 8.51 -2.28
CA LEU A 578 21.18 7.09 -1.93
C LEU A 578 22.58 6.52 -2.17
N ALA A 579 23.21 6.86 -3.30
CA ALA A 579 24.50 6.27 -3.66
C ALA A 579 25.59 6.73 -2.68
N ALA A 580 25.62 8.02 -2.34
CA ALA A 580 26.53 8.56 -1.34
C ALA A 580 26.37 7.88 0.02
N MET A 581 25.12 7.60 0.45
CA MET A 581 24.86 6.90 1.70
C MET A 581 25.36 5.45 1.70
N LEU A 582 25.13 4.73 0.59
CA LEU A 582 25.61 3.35 0.46
C LEU A 582 27.15 3.29 0.46
N ASP A 583 27.82 4.23 -0.20
CA ASP A 583 29.28 4.30 -0.22
C ASP A 583 29.85 4.64 1.18
N SER A 584 29.16 5.52 1.93
CA SER A 584 29.59 5.94 3.26
C SER A 584 29.33 4.90 4.36
N GLU A 585 28.11 4.37 4.46
CA GLU A 585 27.66 3.53 5.58
C GLU A 585 27.59 2.02 5.24
N GLY A 586 27.46 1.67 3.97
CA GLY A 586 27.18 0.31 3.51
C GLY A 586 25.67 -0.02 3.49
N VAL A 587 25.34 -1.08 2.76
CA VAL A 587 23.98 -1.59 2.55
C VAL A 587 23.32 -2.02 3.87
N ASP A 588 23.96 -2.89 4.66
CA ASP A 588 23.30 -3.48 5.84
C ASP A 588 23.03 -2.41 6.91
N MET A 589 23.95 -1.47 7.11
CA MET A 589 23.75 -0.36 8.05
C MET A 589 22.66 0.60 7.58
N THR A 590 22.62 0.92 6.28
CA THR A 590 21.57 1.77 5.72
C THR A 590 20.18 1.13 5.90
N ARG A 591 20.07 -0.17 5.64
CA ARG A 591 18.82 -0.94 5.85
C ARG A 591 18.39 -0.92 7.32
N LEU A 592 19.32 -1.21 8.23
CA LEU A 592 19.03 -1.23 9.67
C LEU A 592 18.56 0.13 10.17
N ARG A 593 19.24 1.21 9.77
CA ARG A 593 18.83 2.57 10.11
C ARG A 593 17.38 2.83 9.71
N LEU A 594 17.01 2.46 8.49
CA LEU A 594 15.65 2.65 7.97
C LEU A 594 14.60 1.81 8.69
N LEU A 595 14.92 0.56 9.02
CA LEU A 595 13.98 -0.37 9.66
C LEU A 595 13.83 -0.14 11.16
N GLU A 596 14.84 0.41 11.84
CA GLU A 596 14.82 0.67 13.28
C GLU A 596 14.26 2.04 13.65
N SER A 597 14.55 3.08 12.84
CA SER A 597 14.24 4.48 13.19
C SER A 597 12.78 4.72 13.60
N ALA A 598 11.84 4.03 12.95
CA ALA A 598 10.41 4.16 13.24
C ALA A 598 9.63 2.94 12.74
N ALA A 599 8.43 2.73 13.27
CA ALA A 599 7.47 1.78 12.68
C ALA A 599 7.24 2.13 11.20
N PRO A 600 6.98 1.15 10.30
CA PRO A 600 6.85 1.43 8.86
C PRO A 600 5.89 2.56 8.50
N ARG A 601 4.75 2.67 9.20
CA ARG A 601 3.74 3.72 9.02
C ARG A 601 4.15 5.10 9.54
N ALA A 602 5.08 5.16 10.49
CA ALA A 602 5.48 6.41 11.13
C ALA A 602 6.53 7.17 10.29
N PRO A 603 6.51 8.52 10.26
CA PRO A 603 7.52 9.31 9.56
C PRO A 603 8.90 9.14 10.21
N ILE A 604 9.96 9.37 9.43
CA ILE A 604 11.35 9.43 9.92
C ILE A 604 11.90 10.82 9.68
N ASN A 605 12.39 11.48 10.72
CA ASN A 605 13.24 12.65 10.58
C ASN A 605 14.67 12.18 10.34
N TRP A 606 15.17 12.37 9.12
CA TRP A 606 16.48 11.86 8.77
C TRP A 606 17.59 12.60 9.53
N GLY A 607 18.57 11.84 10.02
CA GLY A 607 19.68 12.38 10.82
C GLY A 607 19.49 12.28 12.33
N GLU A 608 18.26 12.09 12.84
CA GLU A 608 18.01 12.04 14.30
C GLU A 608 18.24 10.66 14.94
N THR A 609 18.33 9.60 14.14
CA THR A 609 18.49 8.22 14.64
C THR A 609 19.89 7.94 15.20
N ASP A 610 19.98 7.49 16.46
CA ASP A 610 21.22 7.02 17.07
C ASP A 610 21.53 5.56 16.70
N LEU A 611 22.60 5.36 15.92
CA LEU A 611 23.02 4.03 15.47
C LEU A 611 23.80 3.23 16.53
N LYS A 612 24.12 3.80 17.70
CA LYS A 612 24.87 3.08 18.75
C LYS A 612 24.17 1.81 19.21
N GLY A 613 22.84 1.85 19.32
CA GLY A 613 22.04 0.70 19.75
C GLY A 613 22.14 -0.48 18.79
N ILE A 614 22.00 -0.20 17.49
CA ILE A 614 21.98 -1.23 16.45
C ILE A 614 23.37 -1.81 16.16
N LYS A 615 24.42 -0.97 16.21
CA LYS A 615 25.81 -1.44 16.13
C LYS A 615 26.13 -2.41 17.28
N LYS A 616 25.78 -2.03 18.51
CA LYS A 616 25.92 -2.91 19.69
C LYS A 616 25.13 -4.20 19.55
N LEU A 617 23.98 -4.20 18.90
CA LEU A 617 23.24 -5.44 18.63
C LEU A 617 24.04 -6.38 17.74
N LEU A 618 24.54 -5.89 16.60
CA LEU A 618 25.37 -6.70 15.68
C LEU A 618 26.61 -7.25 16.38
N ASP A 619 27.33 -6.39 17.10
CA ASP A 619 28.55 -6.78 17.83
C ASP A 619 28.27 -7.84 18.90
N ARG A 620 27.12 -7.75 19.59
CA ARG A 620 26.70 -8.76 20.58
C ARG A 620 26.38 -10.10 19.93
N ILE A 621 25.72 -10.11 18.78
CA ILE A 621 25.45 -11.36 18.04
C ILE A 621 26.78 -11.97 17.55
N ALA A 622 27.71 -11.13 17.06
CA ALA A 622 29.04 -11.57 16.65
C ALA A 622 29.86 -12.17 17.81
N ALA A 623 29.74 -11.58 19.01
CA ALA A 623 30.33 -12.11 20.23
C ALA A 623 29.79 -13.50 20.56
N ILE A 624 28.47 -13.68 20.58
CA ILE A 624 27.85 -15.00 20.81
C ILE A 624 28.37 -16.02 19.79
N ASN A 625 28.41 -15.66 18.50
CA ASN A 625 28.95 -16.55 17.46
C ASN A 625 30.42 -16.91 17.71
N SER A 626 31.25 -15.92 18.07
CA SER A 626 32.68 -16.15 18.35
C SER A 626 32.88 -17.06 19.55
N ASP A 627 32.18 -16.78 20.65
CA ASP A 627 32.26 -17.56 21.90
C ASP A 627 31.81 -19.00 21.65
N VAL A 628 30.73 -19.19 20.89
CA VAL A 628 30.22 -20.51 20.49
C VAL A 628 31.21 -21.25 19.61
N ILE A 629 31.83 -20.60 18.62
CA ILE A 629 32.83 -21.24 17.75
C ILE A 629 34.06 -21.66 18.56
N ALA A 630 34.54 -20.79 19.44
CA ALA A 630 35.69 -21.08 20.31
C ALA A 630 35.43 -22.25 21.27
N SER A 631 34.17 -22.48 21.64
CA SER A 631 33.78 -23.49 22.64
C SER A 631 33.46 -24.87 22.07
N ARG A 632 33.58 -25.08 20.74
CA ARG A 632 33.21 -26.34 20.07
C ARG A 632 34.10 -27.52 20.37
N GLU A 633 35.38 -27.25 20.62
CA GLU A 633 36.37 -28.31 20.90
C GLU A 633 36.23 -28.87 22.32
N THR A 634 35.42 -28.23 23.17
CA THR A 634 35.13 -28.72 24.51
C THR A 634 34.04 -29.79 24.45
N GLU A 635 34.46 -31.01 24.15
CA GLU A 635 33.60 -32.19 24.25
C GLU A 635 33.36 -32.49 25.75
N ASN A 636 32.09 -32.66 26.15
CA ASN A 636 31.57 -33.02 27.50
C ASN A 636 30.71 -31.97 28.22
N VAL A 637 29.73 -31.36 27.53
CA VAL A 637 28.64 -30.66 28.23
C VAL A 637 27.61 -31.67 28.73
N ARG A 638 27.37 -31.69 30.05
CA ARG A 638 26.27 -32.46 30.63
C ARG A 638 24.94 -31.77 30.32
N ILE A 639 24.14 -32.38 29.46
CA ILE A 639 22.82 -31.88 29.10
C ILE A 639 21.90 -31.88 30.33
N ASN A 640 21.47 -30.69 30.73
CA ASN A 640 20.51 -30.46 31.79
C ASN A 640 19.13 -30.18 31.20
N LYS A 641 18.14 -31.00 31.56
CA LYS A 641 16.78 -30.93 31.03
C LYS A 641 16.05 -29.61 31.33
N GLU A 642 16.26 -29.04 32.52
CA GLU A 642 15.66 -27.76 32.90
C GLU A 642 16.24 -26.60 32.09
N THR A 643 17.56 -26.61 31.86
CA THR A 643 18.22 -25.64 30.98
C THR A 643 17.76 -25.78 29.53
N GLU A 644 17.70 -27.00 28.98
CA GLU A 644 17.18 -27.24 27.62
C GLU A 644 15.75 -26.71 27.48
N GLU A 645 14.86 -27.02 28.44
CA GLU A 645 13.47 -26.55 28.38
C GLU A 645 13.38 -25.02 28.43
N LYS A 646 14.18 -24.37 29.27
CA LYS A 646 14.24 -22.90 29.33
C LYS A 646 14.73 -22.29 28.01
N ILE A 647 15.70 -22.93 27.33
CA ILE A 647 16.16 -22.48 26.01
C ILE A 647 15.07 -22.68 24.98
N ARG A 648 14.39 -23.83 24.99
CA ARG A 648 13.27 -24.16 24.11
C ARG A 648 12.11 -23.16 24.24
N GLU A 649 11.71 -22.83 25.47
CA GLU A 649 10.70 -21.80 25.75
C GLU A 649 11.14 -20.42 25.22
N THR A 650 12.40 -20.06 25.47
CA THR A 650 12.98 -18.79 24.98
C THR A 650 12.98 -18.74 23.46
N TYR A 651 13.40 -19.81 22.81
CA TYR A 651 13.38 -19.98 21.36
C TYR A 651 11.96 -19.79 20.81
N ASN A 652 11.00 -20.56 21.33
CA ASN A 652 9.61 -20.53 20.87
C ASN A 652 9.01 -19.14 21.01
N PHE A 653 9.26 -18.47 22.14
CA PHE A 653 8.81 -17.10 22.38
C PHE A 653 9.37 -16.14 21.33
N PHE A 654 10.69 -16.09 21.13
CA PHE A 654 11.29 -15.09 20.25
C PHE A 654 11.04 -15.37 18.77
N VAL A 655 11.10 -16.63 18.34
CA VAL A 655 10.81 -17.02 16.95
C VAL A 655 9.37 -16.64 16.57
N ARG A 656 8.40 -16.99 17.43
CA ARG A 656 6.99 -16.60 17.24
C ARG A 656 6.83 -15.10 17.16
N ASN A 657 7.37 -14.36 18.14
CA ASN A 657 7.16 -12.92 18.23
C ASN A 657 7.86 -12.12 17.10
N VAL A 658 9.06 -12.54 16.67
CA VAL A 658 9.73 -11.94 15.50
C VAL A 658 8.90 -12.20 14.25
N GLY A 659 8.44 -13.44 14.04
CA GLY A 659 7.55 -13.78 12.93
C GLY A 659 6.26 -12.96 12.95
N MET A 660 5.57 -12.86 14.10
CA MET A 660 4.34 -12.06 14.24
C MET A 660 4.56 -10.60 13.85
N CYS A 661 5.71 -10.03 14.24
CA CYS A 661 6.04 -8.66 13.88
C CYS A 661 6.27 -8.49 12.38
N LEU A 662 6.82 -9.49 11.68
CA LEU A 662 7.08 -9.42 10.24
C LEU A 662 5.87 -9.74 9.36
N GLU A 663 5.05 -10.72 9.75
CA GLU A 663 3.95 -11.20 8.91
C GLU A 663 2.60 -10.55 9.23
N VAL A 664 2.28 -10.36 10.51
CA VAL A 664 0.93 -9.98 10.95
C VAL A 664 0.87 -8.49 11.28
N LEU A 665 1.86 -7.99 12.00
CA LEU A 665 1.87 -6.59 12.48
C LEU A 665 2.61 -5.64 11.53
N HIS A 666 3.46 -6.19 10.66
CA HIS A 666 4.37 -5.42 9.79
C HIS A 666 5.25 -4.41 10.55
N LEU A 667 5.62 -4.70 11.80
CA LEU A 667 6.43 -3.85 12.69
C LEU A 667 7.91 -4.28 12.70
N HIS A 668 8.64 -3.93 11.65
CA HIS A 668 10.05 -4.29 11.47
C HIS A 668 10.97 -3.78 12.59
N ASN A 669 10.76 -2.55 13.08
CA ASN A 669 11.47 -2.00 14.23
C ASN A 669 11.24 -2.84 15.51
N THR A 670 10.00 -3.28 15.73
CA THR A 670 9.66 -4.12 16.87
C THR A 670 10.26 -5.52 16.72
N ALA A 671 10.31 -6.07 15.50
CA ALA A 671 10.99 -7.33 15.22
C ALA A 671 12.49 -7.25 15.59
N LEU A 672 13.18 -6.15 15.27
CA LEU A 672 14.56 -5.91 15.69
C LEU A 672 14.71 -5.82 17.22
N MET A 673 13.77 -5.16 17.92
CA MET A 673 13.75 -5.15 19.39
C MET A 673 13.56 -6.56 19.97
N ARG A 674 12.71 -7.41 19.36
CA ARG A 674 12.55 -8.82 19.76
C ARG A 674 13.84 -9.61 19.52
N LEU A 675 14.51 -9.40 18.39
CA LEU A 675 15.80 -10.01 18.11
C LEU A 675 16.86 -9.61 19.14
N GLN A 676 16.90 -8.33 19.55
CA GLN A 676 17.77 -7.86 20.64
C GLN A 676 17.44 -8.55 21.97
N GLY A 677 16.16 -8.75 22.28
CA GLY A 677 15.72 -9.53 23.44
C GLY A 677 16.25 -10.95 23.40
N PHE A 678 16.18 -11.61 22.23
CA PHE A 678 16.69 -12.97 22.04
C PHE A 678 18.21 -13.04 22.25
N THR A 679 18.95 -12.11 21.65
CA THR A 679 20.41 -11.97 21.85
C THR A 679 20.76 -11.81 23.32
N ASN A 680 20.03 -10.95 24.05
CA ASN A 680 20.27 -10.74 25.48
C ASN A 680 19.93 -11.97 26.34
N ALA A 681 18.96 -12.79 25.92
CA ALA A 681 18.62 -14.04 26.60
C ALA A 681 19.72 -15.09 26.39
N LEU A 682 20.19 -15.28 25.15
CA LEU A 682 21.24 -16.23 24.84
C LEU A 682 22.59 -15.87 25.46
N LYS A 683 22.93 -14.58 25.54
CA LYS A 683 24.18 -14.13 26.18
C LYS A 683 24.30 -14.48 27.66
N LYS A 684 23.19 -14.84 28.33
CA LYS A 684 23.19 -15.28 29.74
C LYS A 684 23.50 -16.77 29.92
N ILE A 685 23.56 -17.52 28.82
CA ILE A 685 23.82 -18.95 28.81
C ILE A 685 25.33 -19.14 28.58
N ASP A 686 25.89 -20.14 29.25
CA ASP A 686 27.27 -20.54 29.06
C ASP A 686 27.57 -20.87 27.58
N PRO A 687 28.61 -20.25 26.96
CA PRO A 687 28.93 -20.48 25.56
C PRO A 687 29.27 -21.93 25.21
N VAL A 688 29.86 -22.69 26.14
CA VAL A 688 30.14 -24.12 25.93
C VAL A 688 28.83 -24.88 25.84
N TYR A 689 27.85 -24.55 26.70
CA TYR A 689 26.51 -25.11 26.61
C TYR A 689 25.82 -24.74 25.29
N LEU A 690 25.86 -23.47 24.87
CA LEU A 690 25.29 -23.04 23.58
C LEU A 690 25.94 -23.76 22.38
N ALA A 691 27.24 -24.06 22.46
CA ALA A 691 27.97 -24.73 21.40
C ALA A 691 27.68 -26.23 21.29
N ASN A 692 27.36 -26.90 22.39
CA ASN A 692 27.35 -28.36 22.46
C ASN A 692 25.99 -28.98 22.88
N SER A 693 24.98 -28.17 23.22
CA SER A 693 23.62 -28.65 23.50
C SER A 693 22.70 -28.56 22.28
N PRO A 694 21.72 -29.49 22.12
CA PRO A 694 20.76 -29.45 21.04
C PRO A 694 19.97 -28.14 20.95
N GLU A 695 19.32 -27.70 22.04
CA GLU A 695 18.53 -26.46 22.02
C GLU A 695 19.41 -25.20 21.95
N GLY A 696 20.60 -25.23 22.56
CA GLY A 696 21.58 -24.14 22.43
C GLY A 696 22.01 -23.90 20.99
N GLN A 697 22.43 -24.96 20.28
CA GLN A 697 22.81 -24.87 18.87
C GLN A 697 21.65 -24.41 18.00
N ARG A 698 20.45 -24.96 18.23
CA ARG A 698 19.22 -24.58 17.51
C ARG A 698 18.94 -23.08 17.68
N ALA A 699 19.04 -22.57 18.91
CA ALA A 699 18.75 -21.17 19.22
C ALA A 699 19.75 -20.18 18.59
N VAL A 700 21.05 -20.48 18.64
CA VAL A 700 22.08 -19.62 18.03
C VAL A 700 21.94 -19.61 16.49
N LYS A 701 21.69 -20.78 15.87
CA LYS A 701 21.41 -20.87 14.44
C LYS A 701 20.19 -20.04 14.03
N ALA A 702 19.09 -20.16 14.79
CA ALA A 702 17.87 -19.40 14.52
C ALA A 702 18.06 -17.88 14.67
N LEU A 703 18.86 -17.43 15.63
CA LEU A 703 19.20 -16.01 15.78
C LEU A 703 19.85 -15.44 14.50
N VAL A 704 20.82 -16.16 13.92
CA VAL A 704 21.50 -15.74 12.69
C VAL A 704 20.57 -15.82 11.47
N VAL A 705 19.74 -16.87 11.37
CA VAL A 705 18.74 -17.00 10.30
C VAL A 705 17.72 -15.86 10.34
N MET A 706 17.23 -15.46 11.52
CA MET A 706 16.31 -14.33 11.63
C MET A 706 16.99 -12.98 11.32
N LEU A 707 18.26 -12.81 11.68
CA LEU A 707 19.03 -11.59 11.38
C LEU A 707 19.12 -11.30 9.88
N GLN A 708 19.17 -12.34 9.03
CA GLN A 708 19.40 -12.19 7.59
C GLN A 708 18.33 -11.36 6.86
N VAL A 709 17.11 -11.28 7.41
CA VAL A 709 16.03 -10.46 6.86
C VAL A 709 16.38 -8.98 6.91
N PHE A 710 17.13 -8.58 7.95
CA PHE A 710 17.55 -7.20 8.20
C PHE A 710 18.95 -6.94 7.63
N CYS A 711 19.91 -7.83 7.93
CA CYS A 711 21.33 -7.72 7.55
C CYS A 711 21.81 -8.98 6.82
N PRO A 712 21.47 -9.14 5.53
CA PRO A 712 21.80 -10.35 4.79
C PRO A 712 23.31 -10.62 4.69
N HIS A 713 24.16 -9.61 4.59
CA HIS A 713 25.61 -9.79 4.42
C HIS A 713 26.28 -10.18 5.74
N VAL A 714 25.94 -9.47 6.82
CA VAL A 714 26.44 -9.80 8.18
C VAL A 714 25.97 -11.19 8.59
N ALA A 715 24.70 -11.55 8.31
CA ALA A 715 24.18 -12.87 8.63
C ALA A 715 24.86 -13.98 7.81
N ALA A 716 25.20 -13.73 6.54
CA ALA A 716 25.92 -14.70 5.71
C ALA A 716 27.34 -14.99 6.25
N GLU A 717 28.05 -13.94 6.70
CA GLU A 717 29.35 -14.07 7.36
C GLU A 717 29.23 -14.92 8.64
N MET A 718 28.33 -14.51 9.53
CA MET A 718 28.07 -15.17 10.80
C MET A 718 27.67 -16.63 10.62
N TRP A 719 26.79 -16.91 9.65
CA TRP A 719 26.32 -18.26 9.36
C TRP A 719 27.43 -19.13 8.80
N SER A 720 28.24 -18.62 7.87
CA SER A 720 29.31 -19.42 7.26
C SER A 720 30.41 -19.76 8.27
N ALA A 721 30.66 -18.88 9.23
CA ALA A 721 31.54 -19.17 10.38
C ALA A 721 30.92 -20.21 11.33
N LEU A 722 29.64 -20.05 11.66
CA LEU A 722 28.92 -20.93 12.58
C LEU A 722 28.65 -22.30 11.96
N CYS A 723 28.38 -22.41 10.68
CA CYS A 723 27.92 -23.64 10.02
C CYS A 723 28.69 -23.84 8.70
N PRO A 724 30.01 -24.08 8.76
CA PRO A 724 30.88 -24.12 7.57
C PRO A 724 30.58 -25.27 6.60
N THR A 725 29.83 -26.28 7.06
CA THR A 725 29.40 -27.44 6.27
C THR A 725 28.01 -27.27 5.66
N ASP A 726 27.23 -26.30 6.13
CA ASP A 726 25.85 -26.12 5.72
C ASP A 726 25.79 -25.23 4.47
N SER A 727 24.65 -25.26 3.76
CA SER A 727 24.38 -24.28 2.70
C SER A 727 24.33 -22.85 3.26
N ILE A 728 24.52 -21.85 2.40
CA ILE A 728 24.44 -20.44 2.78
C ILE A 728 23.13 -20.09 3.52
N VAL A 729 23.18 -19.06 4.36
CA VAL A 729 22.07 -18.63 5.23
C VAL A 729 20.76 -18.38 4.46
N SER A 730 20.85 -17.90 3.22
CA SER A 730 19.69 -17.62 2.35
C SER A 730 18.98 -18.87 1.82
N ALA A 731 19.61 -20.05 1.91
CA ALA A 731 19.00 -21.33 1.54
C ALA A 731 18.28 -22.01 2.73
N GLN A 732 18.51 -21.51 3.95
CA GLN A 732 17.95 -22.06 5.19
C GLN A 732 16.44 -21.82 5.28
N LYS A 733 15.76 -22.58 6.14
CA LYS A 733 14.34 -22.37 6.46
C LYS A 733 14.22 -21.31 7.56
N TRP A 734 13.11 -20.56 7.53
CA TRP A 734 12.72 -19.74 8.66
C TRP A 734 12.55 -20.64 9.91
N PRO A 735 13.01 -20.22 11.11
CA PRO A 735 12.80 -20.99 12.33
C PRO A 735 11.31 -21.06 12.68
N GLU A 736 10.84 -22.23 13.13
CA GLU A 736 9.42 -22.43 13.47
C GLU A 736 9.26 -22.73 14.97
N PRO A 737 8.23 -22.18 15.63
CA PRO A 737 7.86 -22.59 16.96
C PRO A 737 7.46 -24.07 16.99
N ASP A 738 7.74 -24.75 18.11
CA ASP A 738 7.40 -26.15 18.28
C ASP A 738 5.88 -26.42 18.12
N PRO A 739 5.49 -27.64 17.74
CA PRO A 739 4.07 -28.02 17.62
C PRO A 739 3.27 -27.93 18.92
N ASP A 740 3.93 -27.96 20.09
CA ASP A 740 3.32 -27.82 21.42
C ASP A 740 3.60 -26.43 22.05
N ALA A 741 4.19 -25.51 21.30
CA ALA A 741 4.43 -24.15 21.77
C ALA A 741 3.10 -23.44 22.07
N HIS A 742 3.12 -22.56 23.06
CA HIS A 742 1.94 -21.74 23.34
C HIS A 742 1.81 -20.63 22.29
N VAL A 743 0.57 -20.29 21.90
CA VAL A 743 0.19 -19.20 20.99
C VAL A 743 -0.76 -18.24 21.69
N GLU A 744 -0.93 -17.04 21.14
CA GLU A 744 -1.92 -16.10 21.66
C GLU A 744 -3.31 -16.47 21.14
N PHE A 745 -4.27 -16.66 22.04
CA PHE A 745 -5.70 -16.76 21.72
C PHE A 745 -6.35 -15.43 22.06
N LEU A 746 -6.68 -14.64 21.03
CA LEU A 746 -7.17 -13.28 21.18
C LEU A 746 -8.69 -13.22 20.99
N LEU A 747 -9.33 -12.32 21.73
CA LEU A 747 -10.69 -11.88 21.45
C LEU A 747 -10.68 -10.39 21.09
N MET A 748 -11.27 -10.04 19.96
CA MET A 748 -11.42 -8.67 19.45
C MET A 748 -12.91 -8.33 19.35
N ILE A 749 -13.31 -7.23 19.96
CA ILE A 749 -14.72 -6.84 20.12
C ILE A 749 -14.87 -5.41 19.62
N ASP A 750 -15.50 -5.22 18.46
CA ASP A 750 -15.55 -3.93 17.74
C ASP A 750 -14.17 -3.24 17.60
N GLY A 751 -13.11 -4.03 17.46
CA GLY A 751 -11.72 -3.57 17.35
C GLY A 751 -11.00 -3.34 18.69
N VAL A 752 -11.63 -3.60 19.83
CA VAL A 752 -11.00 -3.55 21.17
C VAL A 752 -10.57 -4.95 21.60
N SER A 753 -9.35 -5.09 22.12
CA SER A 753 -8.88 -6.39 22.64
C SER A 753 -9.57 -6.74 23.95
N GLY A 754 -10.35 -7.82 23.95
CA GLY A 754 -10.99 -8.42 25.10
C GLY A 754 -10.07 -9.32 25.94
N GLY A 755 -8.82 -9.51 25.52
CA GLY A 755 -7.83 -10.36 26.18
C GLY A 755 -6.97 -11.13 25.18
N ARG A 756 -5.81 -11.59 25.67
CA ARG A 756 -4.81 -12.36 24.89
C ARG A 756 -4.17 -13.51 25.71
N PRO A 757 -4.95 -14.44 26.28
CA PRO A 757 -4.41 -15.61 26.97
C PRO A 757 -3.43 -16.39 26.09
N SER A 758 -2.40 -16.93 26.73
CA SER A 758 -1.44 -17.83 26.11
C SER A 758 -1.94 -19.26 26.29
N VAL A 759 -2.13 -19.99 25.20
CA VAL A 759 -2.70 -21.35 25.20
C VAL A 759 -1.83 -22.29 24.38
N ASP A 760 -1.84 -23.58 24.70
CA ASP A 760 -1.22 -24.59 23.87
C ASP A 760 -1.85 -24.56 22.46
N ARG A 761 -1.04 -24.44 21.42
CA ARG A 761 -1.55 -24.30 20.05
C ARG A 761 -2.36 -25.50 19.57
N ARG A 762 -2.09 -26.71 20.09
CA ARG A 762 -2.80 -27.94 19.71
C ARG A 762 -4.26 -27.90 20.13
N VAL A 763 -4.60 -27.10 21.14
CA VAL A 763 -5.98 -27.00 21.65
C VAL A 763 -6.77 -25.86 21.02
N VAL A 764 -6.20 -25.10 20.08
CA VAL A 764 -6.92 -24.00 19.40
C VAL A 764 -6.75 -24.00 17.88
N GLU A 765 -5.61 -24.41 17.33
CA GLU A 765 -5.36 -24.26 15.88
C GLU A 765 -6.14 -25.25 15.01
N GLU A 766 -6.54 -26.40 15.58
CA GLU A 766 -7.27 -27.45 14.86
C GLU A 766 -8.78 -27.42 15.12
N MET A 767 -9.25 -26.50 15.96
CA MET A 767 -10.67 -26.37 16.30
C MET A 767 -11.45 -25.62 15.21
N SER A 768 -12.70 -26.03 14.99
CA SER A 768 -13.68 -25.27 14.20
C SER A 768 -14.02 -23.93 14.86
N MET A 769 -14.64 -23.03 14.09
CA MET A 769 -15.07 -21.73 14.61
C MET A 769 -16.02 -21.89 15.80
N GLU A 770 -16.99 -22.80 15.70
CA GLU A 770 -17.99 -23.05 16.74
C GLU A 770 -17.34 -23.59 18.03
N GLU A 771 -16.33 -24.46 17.90
CA GLU A 771 -15.58 -24.99 19.04
C GLU A 771 -14.73 -23.91 19.72
N LEU A 772 -14.08 -23.05 18.93
CA LEU A 772 -13.29 -21.94 19.45
C LEU A 772 -14.14 -20.93 20.22
N TRP A 773 -15.30 -20.55 19.70
CA TRP A 773 -16.24 -19.66 20.40
C TRP A 773 -16.75 -20.30 21.69
N ARG A 774 -17.14 -21.57 21.64
CA ARG A 774 -17.55 -22.31 22.86
C ARG A 774 -16.43 -22.37 23.89
N ARG A 775 -15.19 -22.62 23.47
CA ARG A 775 -14.02 -22.62 24.35
C ARG A 775 -13.79 -21.25 24.97
N ALA A 776 -13.85 -20.19 24.16
CA ALA A 776 -13.68 -18.83 24.61
C ALA A 776 -14.71 -18.46 25.68
N GLU A 777 -15.98 -18.82 25.50
CA GLU A 777 -17.06 -18.62 26.48
C GLU A 777 -16.85 -19.40 27.78
N GLN A 778 -16.29 -20.62 27.70
CA GLN A 778 -16.14 -21.50 28.86
C GLN A 778 -14.84 -21.28 29.64
N ASN A 779 -13.78 -20.83 28.97
CA ASN A 779 -12.43 -20.81 29.52
C ASN A 779 -11.80 -19.41 29.39
N GLU A 780 -11.02 -19.19 28.33
CA GLU A 780 -10.08 -18.08 28.19
C GLU A 780 -10.72 -16.68 28.22
N HIS A 781 -11.93 -16.54 27.67
CA HIS A 781 -12.63 -15.26 27.52
C HIS A 781 -14.00 -15.21 28.23
N GLY A 782 -14.33 -16.23 29.04
CA GLY A 782 -15.67 -16.38 29.60
C GLY A 782 -16.09 -15.23 30.51
N GLU A 783 -15.14 -14.65 31.26
CA GLU A 783 -15.39 -13.54 32.17
C GLU A 783 -15.88 -12.29 31.43
N ILE A 784 -15.18 -11.87 30.37
CA ILE A 784 -15.56 -10.68 29.59
C ILE A 784 -16.86 -10.92 28.81
N LEU A 785 -17.03 -12.08 28.19
CA LEU A 785 -18.24 -12.41 27.42
C LEU A 785 -19.47 -12.46 28.32
N ARG A 786 -19.34 -12.98 29.55
CA ARG A 786 -20.41 -12.93 30.56
C ARG A 786 -20.75 -11.50 30.97
N MET A 787 -19.75 -10.67 31.27
CA MET A 787 -19.99 -9.28 31.69
C MET A 787 -20.61 -8.43 30.57
N MET A 788 -20.28 -8.69 29.30
CA MET A 788 -20.93 -8.05 28.17
C MET A 788 -22.43 -8.39 28.13
N LYS A 789 -22.76 -9.68 28.32
CA LYS A 789 -24.15 -10.14 28.37
C LYS A 789 -24.92 -9.51 29.54
N GLU A 790 -24.29 -9.38 30.71
CA GLU A 790 -24.87 -8.69 31.88
C GLU A 790 -25.14 -7.20 31.62
N GLN A 791 -24.39 -6.55 30.74
CA GLN A 791 -24.60 -5.17 30.30
C GLN A 791 -25.59 -5.05 29.13
N GLY A 792 -26.26 -6.13 28.74
CA GLY A 792 -27.22 -6.15 27.63
C GLY A 792 -26.58 -6.01 26.25
N MET A 793 -25.28 -6.26 26.12
CA MET A 793 -24.58 -6.21 24.84
C MET A 793 -24.88 -7.46 24.03
N VAL A 794 -25.39 -7.29 22.81
CA VAL A 794 -25.72 -8.39 21.89
C VAL A 794 -24.61 -8.54 20.86
N ILE A 795 -24.00 -9.74 20.80
CA ILE A 795 -23.00 -10.07 19.79
C ILE A 795 -23.73 -10.25 18.46
N GLY A 796 -23.36 -9.44 17.47
CA GLY A 796 -23.82 -9.56 16.08
C GLY A 796 -22.93 -10.53 15.29
N ASN A 797 -22.32 -10.06 14.22
CA ASN A 797 -21.41 -10.89 13.41
C ASN A 797 -20.16 -11.29 14.20
N HIS A 798 -19.74 -12.54 14.04
CA HIS A 798 -18.50 -13.07 14.60
C HIS A 798 -17.69 -13.85 13.58
N GLY A 799 -16.38 -13.93 13.80
CA GLY A 799 -15.46 -14.65 12.94
C GLY A 799 -14.23 -15.14 13.69
N VAL A 800 -13.42 -15.90 12.98
CA VAL A 800 -12.11 -16.40 13.42
C VAL A 800 -11.10 -16.04 12.34
N SER A 801 -9.96 -15.50 12.75
CA SER A 801 -8.75 -15.47 11.94
C SER A 801 -7.64 -16.20 12.69
N SER A 802 -6.84 -16.99 11.98
CA SER A 802 -5.73 -17.71 12.60
C SER A 802 -4.52 -17.74 11.68
N ARG A 803 -3.34 -17.75 12.30
CA ARG A 803 -2.07 -18.02 11.62
C ARG A 803 -1.34 -19.09 12.40
N LYS A 804 -1.26 -20.27 11.79
CA LYS A 804 -0.64 -21.48 12.38
C LYS A 804 0.77 -21.17 12.89
N GLY A 805 0.97 -21.33 14.20
CA GLY A 805 2.20 -21.10 14.94
C GLY A 805 2.29 -19.72 15.60
N PHE A 806 1.32 -18.84 15.38
CA PHE A 806 1.39 -17.43 15.78
C PHE A 806 0.25 -17.10 16.73
N HIS A 807 -0.98 -17.12 16.22
CA HIS A 807 -2.16 -16.74 16.98
C HIS A 807 -3.45 -17.34 16.41
N VAL A 808 -4.47 -17.37 17.26
CA VAL A 808 -5.88 -17.55 16.90
C VAL A 808 -6.61 -16.33 17.44
N THR A 809 -7.44 -15.69 16.61
CA THR A 809 -8.16 -14.47 16.96
C THR A 809 -9.64 -14.65 16.67
N LEU A 810 -10.44 -14.54 17.71
CA LEU A 810 -11.88 -14.37 17.62
C LEU A 810 -12.17 -12.89 17.41
N SER A 811 -13.02 -12.58 16.44
CA SER A 811 -13.52 -11.23 16.23
C SER A 811 -15.04 -11.22 16.31
N CYS A 812 -15.62 -10.23 16.99
CA CYS A 812 -17.05 -10.00 16.94
C CYS A 812 -17.42 -8.52 16.94
N SER A 813 -18.56 -8.21 16.33
CA SER A 813 -19.22 -6.91 16.42
C SER A 813 -20.32 -6.96 17.46
N VAL A 814 -20.57 -5.84 18.13
CA VAL A 814 -21.72 -5.69 19.04
C VAL A 814 -22.76 -4.81 18.37
N GLU A 815 -24.03 -5.19 18.47
CA GLU A 815 -25.13 -4.38 17.96
C GLU A 815 -25.17 -2.98 18.61
N GLY A 816 -25.60 -1.98 17.86
CA GLY A 816 -25.71 -0.59 18.32
C GLY A 816 -24.51 0.30 17.95
N ASP A 817 -24.34 1.39 18.70
CA ASP A 817 -23.28 2.37 18.46
C ASP A 817 -21.90 1.82 18.86
N LYS A 818 -20.98 1.74 17.89
CA LYS A 818 -19.64 1.18 18.11
C LYS A 818 -18.84 1.94 19.14
N GLU A 819 -18.95 3.27 19.19
CA GLU A 819 -18.12 4.07 20.09
C GLU A 819 -18.60 3.96 21.54
N GLU A 820 -19.92 3.92 21.74
CA GLU A 820 -20.52 3.61 23.03
C GLU A 820 -20.16 2.18 23.49
N ASN A 821 -20.24 1.20 22.58
CA ASN A 821 -19.87 -0.18 22.86
C ASN A 821 -18.40 -0.29 23.28
N ARG A 822 -17.48 0.38 22.57
CA ARG A 822 -16.05 0.44 22.94
C ARG A 822 -15.83 1.00 24.35
N LYS A 823 -16.54 2.07 24.72
CA LYS A 823 -16.47 2.65 26.07
C LYS A 823 -16.97 1.67 27.15
N LYS A 824 -18.07 0.95 26.88
CA LYS A 824 -18.59 -0.09 27.79
C LYS A 824 -17.59 -1.25 27.96
N ILE A 825 -17.01 -1.74 26.86
CA ILE A 825 -15.98 -2.79 26.88
C ILE A 825 -14.76 -2.34 27.69
N GLY A 826 -14.29 -1.10 27.50
CA GLY A 826 -13.20 -0.53 28.28
C GLY A 826 -13.46 -0.58 29.79
N LYS A 827 -14.66 -0.17 30.23
CA LYS A 827 -15.07 -0.25 31.65
C LYS A 827 -15.12 -1.69 32.18
N ILE A 828 -15.57 -2.64 31.37
CA ILE A 828 -15.57 -4.07 31.72
C ILE A 828 -14.13 -4.55 31.94
N LEU A 829 -13.22 -4.23 31.03
CA LEU A 829 -11.81 -4.61 31.12
C LEU A 829 -11.12 -4.01 32.35
N ASP A 830 -11.37 -2.73 32.65
CA ASP A 830 -10.84 -2.07 33.85
C ASP A 830 -11.28 -2.79 35.13
N ARG A 831 -12.55 -3.22 35.18
CA ARG A 831 -13.09 -3.99 36.31
C ARG A 831 -12.43 -5.36 36.44
N ILE A 832 -12.30 -6.11 35.34
CA ILE A 832 -11.60 -7.41 35.32
C ILE A 832 -10.16 -7.24 35.81
N GLN A 833 -9.46 -6.20 35.35
CA GLN A 833 -8.08 -5.95 35.74
C GLN A 833 -7.96 -5.55 37.22
N ALA A 834 -8.90 -4.77 37.74
CA ALA A 834 -8.96 -4.42 39.16
C ALA A 834 -9.23 -5.64 40.05
N GLU A 835 -10.11 -6.55 39.64
CA GLU A 835 -10.40 -7.80 40.36
C GLU A 835 -9.18 -8.75 40.36
N LYS A 836 -8.48 -8.89 39.23
CA LYS A 836 -7.21 -9.64 39.15
C LYS A 836 -6.13 -9.07 40.09
N ARG A 837 -5.93 -7.75 40.09
CA ARG A 837 -4.97 -7.08 41.00
C ARG A 837 -5.29 -7.33 42.48
N LYS A 838 -6.58 -7.37 42.85
CA LYS A 838 -7.04 -7.70 44.21
C LYS A 838 -6.83 -9.18 44.58
N MET A 839 -6.94 -10.10 43.62
CA MET A 839 -6.65 -11.51 43.86
C MET A 839 -5.14 -11.78 43.99
N ASP A 840 -4.32 -11.13 43.15
CA ASP A 840 -2.87 -11.30 43.19
C ASP A 840 -2.26 -10.73 44.47
N SER A 841 -2.79 -9.60 44.97
CA SER A 841 -2.40 -9.07 46.28
C SER A 841 -2.82 -9.97 47.45
N LYS A 842 -3.97 -10.66 47.34
CA LYS A 842 -4.39 -11.69 48.31
C LYS A 842 -3.56 -12.97 48.23
N LYS A 843 -3.08 -13.37 47.04
CA LYS A 843 -2.19 -14.53 46.85
C LYS A 843 -0.77 -14.25 47.33
N SER A 844 -0.23 -13.05 47.10
CA SER A 844 1.09 -12.65 47.61
C SER A 844 1.11 -12.55 49.14
N ALA A 845 -0.01 -12.13 49.76
CA ALA A 845 -0.20 -12.12 51.21
C ALA A 845 -0.34 -13.51 51.85
N LYS A 846 -0.59 -14.58 51.07
CA LYS A 846 -0.78 -15.96 51.55
C LYS A 846 0.42 -16.89 51.32
N ARG A 847 1.55 -16.43 50.75
CA ARG A 847 2.79 -17.24 50.72
C ARG A 847 3.40 -17.34 52.13
N PRO A 848 3.53 -18.55 52.73
CA PRO A 848 4.13 -18.68 54.06
C PRO A 848 5.61 -18.30 54.04
N LYS A 849 6.06 -17.54 55.03
CA LYS A 849 7.48 -17.37 55.39
C LYS A 849 8.06 -18.72 55.86
N LYS A 850 8.39 -19.63 54.95
CA LYS A 850 9.10 -20.88 55.27
C LYS A 850 10.20 -21.11 54.24
N GLU A 851 11.23 -20.25 54.26
CA GLU A 851 12.54 -20.46 53.62
C GLU A 851 13.52 -19.32 53.99
N ARG A 852 13.60 -18.97 55.29
CA ARG A 852 14.58 -17.96 55.76
C ARG A 852 15.22 -18.26 57.11
N LYS A 853 15.20 -19.52 57.55
CA LYS A 853 15.92 -19.96 58.76
C LYS A 853 16.52 -21.36 58.54
N GLU A 854 17.51 -21.43 57.67
CA GLU A 854 18.51 -22.51 57.61
C GLU A 854 19.67 -21.98 56.76
N ASN A 855 20.40 -21.02 57.33
CA ASN A 855 21.75 -20.57 56.91
C ASN A 855 22.26 -19.49 57.88
N LYS A 856 22.19 -19.80 59.18
CA LYS A 856 22.99 -19.17 60.23
C LYS A 856 23.29 -20.23 61.29
N ASN A 857 24.28 -21.07 60.98
CA ASN A 857 25.37 -21.45 61.86
C ASN A 857 26.46 -22.10 61.01
#